data_AF-A0A9P8SNT6-F1
#
_entry.id   AF-A0A9P8SNT6-F1
#
_cell.length_a   1.000
_cell.length_b   1.000
_cell.length_c   1.000
_cell.angle_alpha   90.00
_cell.angle_beta   90.00
_cell.angle_gamma   90.00
#
_symmetry.space_group_name_H-M   'P 1'
#
loop_
_entity.id
_entity.type
_entity.pdbx_description
1 polymer ?
#
loop_
_entity_poly.entity_id
_entity_poly.type
_entity_poly.pdbx_seq_one_letter_code
_entity_poly.pdbx_strand_id
1 'polypeptide(L)'
;MDTPPEKDWIQLDHGQVRSGLGLVSSRTSERLNQVDRIRANGVGDHIALPQLVVCGDQSAGKSSVLEGITGIPFPRQDGVCTRFATEIILRHEPNHRRNTATILPHISRTEEEKAKLSAFRREVSDLAQLPGIIEEAARLMGVQGMNDLADAPTFAADVLRLEIVGDTGLHLTLVDLPGLISVSENDDDVQLVGDLVNSYLENSRSIILAVVPASSDVDTQSIIQRARRFDKDGFRTVGIITKPDLINDGTEGRIAKLANNADRTKLRLGFFLVKNPRPIDLEKGMTTAERRKVEAEFFAHPPWNKLGLDPSRVGIDNLRIFMQDLLDRHIERELPKVRKDVAQLLHDINKELMDLGDPRTSPAQIRMYLTRIATDFQNLVQAGVEGIYGNRDSFFHEIDDERDCHRLRAAIHAENGKFAAYMRRHGQKRKVISAELQEDTETETEAGQILVAKEQMSAWIKKIYDRTRGRELPGNGNHALLSELFHEQSSRWGDIARDHVNAITDLVYQFVQSACAFVIKDTNARQTISSIITEKLGDNAKGALHELSKLLADEAGYPITYNHYYTDNVQRARNNRWRQDLRTSLNNAITQDWNGRFHVNNSPDEISRLVTSLQNHHIIVDMEERACYEAEMDLDAYYKVARKTFVDNVCRQVIERHILTNLPTVFNPMTVSSFSDEDLVCLATESPRVSKRRVEATQLQKALADSLRELPSSTLASSSRTVISLAHSKKSKQTQTHGPPPGTSVLTRLRFSDASYTPSPASVVYRSDWDGNVANAENLWHDVAAAFNLALRWKISSDTTFADTASNILHAWATKLTALGGGDDKYLTAGLQGYQLANAAELLRDYEPFATKVLPSVIDMANTVFIPMHYKWLRHEEPSQHNILHFFANWELCNVASAMAMGVLTDNQTVWDFAVEYFKEGEGTGSIHNAITDIVEEPGTGAPLGQGQEAGRDQGHSALDVQLLAVVGQQAWNQGEDLFALNDSRILRGAEYWARYNLGHDDPFVPYSNGIVSFTELSSASRGAMRPTWELLYNHYVTIKGMDAPWTTKFLNESLNYYGGAEGGAGSWGEGSGHYDGLGWGSLLHRLDREDVAAQGSGANTLIASPNDKATSKLPQSTPDASRAGSSGANSTSMSTSVASSTPTPLSSPSSPLPGTSTPASTPDSQPTPCPPEAGQKPSHRAHRHSHHGRKHGRCHAP
;
A
#
# COMPACT_ATOMS: atom_id res chain seq x y z
N MET A 1 -9.02 -55.55 -35.82
CA MET A 1 -9.37 -55.19 -34.43
C MET A 1 -8.76 -53.84 -34.16
N ASP A 2 -9.51 -53.01 -33.45
CA ASP A 2 -9.09 -51.84 -32.68
C ASP A 2 -8.37 -50.71 -33.45
N THR A 3 -9.20 -49.83 -34.00
CA THR A 3 -8.84 -48.52 -34.59
C THR A 3 -8.51 -47.48 -33.53
N PRO A 4 -7.53 -46.59 -33.74
CA PRO A 4 -7.36 -45.38 -32.93
C PRO A 4 -8.46 -44.33 -33.26
N PRO A 5 -8.71 -43.34 -32.38
CA PRO A 5 -9.85 -42.42 -32.53
C PRO A 5 -9.69 -41.36 -33.63
N GLU A 6 -10.83 -40.94 -34.18
CA GLU A 6 -10.98 -39.75 -35.03
C GLU A 6 -10.91 -38.48 -34.16
N LYS A 7 -9.94 -37.57 -34.41
CA LYS A 7 -10.01 -36.43 -35.35
C LYS A 7 -10.91 -35.26 -34.87
N ASP A 8 -10.37 -34.42 -33.98
CA ASP A 8 -10.84 -33.04 -33.82
C ASP A 8 -10.50 -32.21 -35.07
N TRP A 9 -11.50 -31.97 -35.91
CA TRP A 9 -11.45 -30.98 -37.01
C TRP A 9 -12.72 -30.14 -36.96
N ILE A 10 -12.58 -28.86 -36.63
CA ILE A 10 -13.70 -27.92 -36.53
C ILE A 10 -14.29 -27.70 -37.92
N GLN A 11 -15.56 -28.06 -38.12
CA GLN A 11 -16.31 -27.64 -39.30
C GLN A 11 -16.60 -26.14 -39.21
N LEU A 12 -16.21 -25.40 -40.25
CA LEU A 12 -16.61 -24.00 -40.41
C LEU A 12 -18.04 -23.96 -40.96
N ASP A 13 -18.92 -23.23 -40.28
CA ASP A 13 -20.30 -23.04 -40.73
C ASP A 13 -20.37 -22.09 -41.94
N HIS A 14 -20.88 -22.59 -43.07
CA HIS A 14 -20.95 -21.83 -44.33
C HIS A 14 -22.26 -21.04 -44.45
N GLY A 15 -22.57 -20.22 -43.44
CA GLY A 15 -23.74 -19.35 -43.37
C GLY A 15 -23.43 -17.88 -43.72
N GLN A 16 -24.08 -17.35 -44.77
CA GLN A 16 -24.11 -15.94 -45.19
C GLN A 16 -22.85 -15.34 -45.86
N VAL A 17 -22.69 -15.56 -47.16
CA VAL A 17 -21.89 -14.68 -48.03
C VAL A 17 -22.76 -13.50 -48.52
N ARG A 18 -22.51 -12.29 -48.00
CA ARG A 18 -23.04 -11.04 -48.61
C ARG A 18 -21.96 -10.40 -49.50
N SER A 19 -22.39 -9.86 -50.63
CA SER A 19 -21.51 -9.19 -51.59
C SER A 19 -21.13 -7.77 -51.14
N GLY A 20 -19.85 -7.55 -50.86
CA GLY A 20 -19.25 -6.23 -50.58
C GLY A 20 -17.73 -6.29 -50.71
N LEU A 21 -17.08 -5.14 -50.93
CA LEU A 21 -15.61 -5.07 -50.93
C LEU A 21 -15.10 -4.89 -49.49
N GLY A 22 -14.20 -5.76 -49.04
CA GLY A 22 -13.48 -5.60 -47.77
C GLY A 22 -13.41 -6.88 -46.92
N LEU A 23 -12.54 -6.86 -45.91
CA LEU A 23 -12.54 -7.82 -44.81
C LEU A 23 -13.35 -7.20 -43.67
N VAL A 24 -14.63 -7.55 -43.54
CA VAL A 24 -15.56 -6.83 -42.67
C VAL A 24 -15.97 -7.65 -41.45
N SER A 25 -15.47 -7.23 -40.29
CA SER A 25 -16.01 -7.55 -38.97
C SER A 25 -16.11 -6.23 -38.19
N SER A 26 -17.28 -5.96 -37.61
CA SER A 26 -17.51 -4.74 -36.84
C SER A 26 -16.71 -4.69 -35.54
N ARG A 27 -16.46 -5.87 -34.94
CA ARG A 27 -15.71 -6.03 -33.68
C ARG A 27 -14.22 -5.71 -33.83
N THR A 28 -13.68 -5.96 -35.03
CA THR A 28 -12.29 -5.75 -35.43
C THR A 28 -11.92 -4.26 -35.47
N SER A 29 -12.74 -3.45 -36.15
CA SER A 29 -12.49 -2.01 -36.37
C SER A 29 -12.28 -1.24 -35.07
N GLU A 30 -13.16 -1.43 -34.07
CA GLU A 30 -13.09 -0.70 -32.81
C GLU A 30 -11.81 -1.02 -32.01
N ARG A 31 -11.42 -2.29 -31.91
CA ARG A 31 -10.21 -2.70 -31.19
C ARG A 31 -8.92 -2.29 -31.89
N LEU A 32 -8.88 -2.28 -33.23
CA LEU A 32 -7.76 -1.72 -33.97
C LEU A 32 -7.65 -0.20 -33.84
N ASN A 33 -8.78 0.51 -33.81
CA ASN A 33 -8.80 1.95 -33.49
C ASN A 33 -8.32 2.25 -32.05
N GLN A 34 -8.41 1.31 -31.11
CA GLN A 34 -7.77 1.45 -29.79
C GLN A 34 -6.24 1.28 -29.88
N VAL A 35 -5.74 0.26 -30.59
CA VAL A 35 -4.29 0.06 -30.85
C VAL A 35 -3.66 1.31 -31.48
N ASP A 36 -4.32 1.90 -32.48
CA ASP A 36 -3.81 3.08 -33.18
C ASP A 36 -3.83 4.36 -32.31
N ARG A 37 -4.81 4.53 -31.41
CA ARG A 37 -4.83 5.67 -30.47
C ARG A 37 -3.69 5.59 -29.45
N ILE A 38 -3.31 4.40 -29.01
CA ILE A 38 -2.13 4.19 -28.14
C ILE A 38 -0.83 4.53 -28.90
N ARG A 39 -0.72 4.14 -30.18
CA ARG A 39 0.41 4.56 -31.04
C ARG A 39 0.44 6.09 -31.22
N ALA A 40 -0.71 6.73 -31.44
CA ALA A 40 -0.82 8.18 -31.60
C ALA A 40 -0.43 8.97 -30.33
N ASN A 41 -0.62 8.39 -29.15
CA ASN A 41 -0.19 8.96 -27.87
C ASN A 41 1.32 8.83 -27.59
N GLY A 42 2.12 8.26 -28.51
CA GLY A 42 3.56 8.05 -28.32
C GLY A 42 3.94 6.87 -27.41
N VAL A 43 2.97 6.13 -26.89
CA VAL A 43 3.20 4.99 -25.99
C VAL A 43 3.82 3.78 -26.74
N GLY A 44 3.68 3.74 -28.07
CA GLY A 44 4.25 2.67 -28.91
C GLY A 44 5.78 2.55 -28.88
N ASP A 45 6.49 3.60 -28.49
CA ASP A 45 7.96 3.59 -28.36
C ASP A 45 8.42 2.98 -27.01
N HIS A 46 7.49 2.82 -26.06
CA HIS A 46 7.73 2.22 -24.75
C HIS A 46 7.11 0.81 -24.60
N ILE A 47 6.06 0.48 -25.37
CA ILE A 47 5.30 -0.76 -25.23
C ILE A 47 5.06 -1.40 -26.61
N ALA A 48 5.51 -2.64 -26.77
CA ALA A 48 5.33 -3.41 -28.00
C ALA A 48 3.84 -3.71 -28.29
N LEU A 49 3.39 -3.40 -29.51
CA LEU A 49 2.00 -3.56 -29.96
C LEU A 49 1.87 -4.59 -31.09
N PRO A 50 0.66 -5.17 -31.31
CA PRO A 50 0.41 -6.10 -32.42
C PRO A 50 0.70 -5.50 -33.81
N GLN A 51 1.23 -6.33 -34.72
CA GLN A 51 1.57 -5.96 -36.10
C GLN A 51 1.80 -7.20 -37.00
N LEU A 52 1.71 -7.02 -38.33
CA LEU A 52 2.16 -8.02 -39.33
C LEU A 52 3.55 -7.68 -39.85
N VAL A 53 4.40 -8.68 -39.98
CA VAL A 53 5.75 -8.57 -40.55
C VAL A 53 5.85 -9.49 -41.78
N VAL A 54 5.94 -8.91 -42.97
CA VAL A 54 6.17 -9.64 -44.23
C VAL A 54 7.66 -9.76 -44.48
N CYS A 55 8.11 -11.00 -44.68
CA CYS A 55 9.52 -11.33 -44.71
C CYS A 55 9.81 -12.53 -45.64
N GLY A 56 11.05 -12.62 -46.12
CA GLY A 56 11.45 -13.61 -47.12
C GLY A 56 12.62 -13.13 -47.97
N ASP A 57 13.25 -14.06 -48.67
CA ASP A 57 14.43 -13.80 -49.51
C ASP A 57 14.15 -12.77 -50.63
N GLN A 58 15.19 -12.26 -51.28
CA GLN A 58 15.04 -11.37 -52.44
C GLN A 58 14.26 -12.08 -53.56
N SER A 59 13.39 -11.34 -54.24
CA SER A 59 12.55 -11.86 -55.34
C SER A 59 11.61 -13.03 -55.01
N ALA A 60 11.38 -13.35 -53.72
CA ALA A 60 10.41 -14.34 -53.26
C ALA A 60 8.93 -13.98 -53.54
N GLY A 61 8.65 -12.75 -53.99
CA GLY A 61 7.30 -12.29 -54.36
C GLY A 61 6.53 -11.52 -53.27
N LYS A 62 7.20 -11.09 -52.19
CA LYS A 62 6.64 -10.32 -51.06
C LYS A 62 5.65 -9.24 -51.50
N SER A 63 6.08 -8.32 -52.35
CA SER A 63 5.29 -7.18 -52.84
C SER A 63 4.02 -7.58 -53.60
N SER A 64 4.01 -8.74 -54.28
CA SER A 64 2.83 -9.26 -54.97
C SER A 64 1.85 -10.00 -54.04
N VAL A 65 2.34 -10.57 -52.94
CA VAL A 65 1.50 -11.08 -51.85
C VAL A 65 0.86 -9.91 -51.09
N LEU A 66 1.65 -8.90 -50.72
CA LEU A 66 1.19 -7.66 -50.08
C LEU A 66 0.08 -6.97 -50.89
N GLU A 67 0.31 -6.68 -52.17
CA GLU A 67 -0.71 -6.12 -53.08
C GLU A 67 -1.96 -7.01 -53.21
N GLY A 68 -1.82 -8.34 -53.06
CA GLY A 68 -2.95 -9.27 -53.04
C GLY A 68 -3.80 -9.19 -51.76
N ILE A 69 -3.21 -8.79 -50.63
CA ILE A 69 -3.88 -8.65 -49.34
C ILE A 69 -4.49 -7.25 -49.18
N THR A 70 -3.77 -6.21 -49.59
CA THR A 70 -4.12 -4.79 -49.37
C THR A 70 -4.83 -4.15 -50.56
N GLY A 71 -4.62 -4.62 -51.79
CA GLY A 71 -5.09 -3.98 -53.02
C GLY A 71 -4.28 -2.74 -53.44
N ILE A 72 -3.18 -2.42 -52.76
CA ILE A 72 -2.35 -1.24 -53.02
C ILE A 72 -1.18 -1.62 -53.94
N PRO A 73 -0.88 -0.86 -55.02
CA PRO A 73 0.27 -1.14 -55.87
C PRO A 73 1.59 -0.89 -55.14
N PHE A 74 2.44 -1.91 -55.07
CA PHE A 74 3.82 -1.79 -54.56
C PHE A 74 4.80 -1.59 -55.73
N PRO A 75 5.90 -0.82 -55.55
CA PRO A 75 6.92 -0.69 -56.58
C PRO A 75 7.56 -2.04 -56.90
N ARG A 76 7.81 -2.28 -58.20
CA ARG A 76 8.43 -3.48 -58.75
C ARG A 76 9.48 -3.07 -59.77
N GLN A 77 10.74 -3.27 -59.46
CA GLN A 77 11.88 -3.10 -60.37
C GLN A 77 12.81 -4.31 -60.24
N ASP A 78 13.54 -4.66 -61.30
CA ASP A 78 14.52 -5.75 -61.24
C ASP A 78 15.75 -5.33 -60.43
N GLY A 79 15.73 -5.63 -59.13
CA GLY A 79 16.78 -5.26 -58.18
C GLY A 79 16.36 -5.39 -56.72
N VAL A 80 17.01 -4.63 -55.84
CA VAL A 80 16.65 -4.51 -54.41
C VAL A 80 15.52 -3.48 -54.26
N CYS A 81 14.26 -3.94 -54.37
CA CYS A 81 13.07 -3.08 -54.28
C CYS A 81 12.90 -2.40 -52.91
N THR A 82 13.13 -3.13 -51.82
CA THR A 82 12.92 -2.67 -50.44
C THR A 82 14.28 -2.52 -49.76
N ARG A 83 14.73 -1.27 -49.55
CA ARG A 83 16.07 -0.93 -48.99
C ARG A 83 16.04 -0.41 -47.54
N PHE A 84 14.85 -0.23 -46.99
CA PHE A 84 14.57 0.16 -45.60
C PHE A 84 13.21 -0.43 -45.21
N ALA A 85 12.92 -0.53 -43.92
CA ALA A 85 11.61 -1.01 -43.48
C ALA A 85 10.51 -0.01 -43.89
N THR A 86 9.41 -0.53 -44.44
CA THR A 86 8.25 0.30 -44.83
C THR A 86 7.02 -0.14 -44.03
N GLU A 87 6.54 0.75 -43.15
CA GLU A 87 5.33 0.56 -42.35
C GLU A 87 4.13 1.16 -43.07
N ILE A 88 3.19 0.32 -43.50
CA ILE A 88 1.92 0.76 -44.09
C ILE A 88 0.81 0.57 -43.06
N ILE A 89 0.18 1.68 -42.67
CA ILE A 89 -0.92 1.75 -41.71
C ILE A 89 -2.20 2.04 -42.51
N LEU A 90 -3.01 1.02 -42.73
CA LEU A 90 -4.34 1.16 -43.30
C LEU A 90 -5.33 1.54 -42.19
N ARG A 91 -6.21 2.52 -42.44
CA ARG A 91 -7.40 2.79 -41.61
C ARG A 91 -8.65 2.88 -42.47
N HIS A 92 -9.76 2.39 -41.92
CA HIS A 92 -11.07 2.52 -42.54
C HIS A 92 -11.87 3.68 -41.88
N GLU A 93 -11.96 4.80 -42.60
CA GLU A 93 -12.83 5.93 -42.27
C GLU A 93 -13.64 6.30 -43.53
N PRO A 94 -14.92 5.90 -43.64
CA PRO A 94 -15.73 6.12 -44.85
C PRO A 94 -15.83 7.58 -45.31
N ASN A 95 -15.73 8.52 -44.37
CA ASN A 95 -15.96 9.96 -44.61
C ASN A 95 -14.66 10.80 -44.69
N HIS A 96 -13.48 10.23 -44.40
CA HIS A 96 -12.20 10.95 -44.44
C HIS A 96 -11.20 10.22 -45.31
N ARG A 97 -10.77 10.86 -46.40
CA ARG A 97 -9.62 10.40 -47.20
C ARG A 97 -8.40 11.26 -46.90
N ARG A 98 -7.38 10.67 -46.28
CA ARG A 98 -6.07 11.27 -46.04
C ARG A 98 -5.00 10.19 -46.12
N ASN A 99 -4.03 10.38 -47.00
CA ASN A 99 -2.83 9.56 -47.03
C ASN A 99 -1.63 10.43 -46.68
N THR A 100 -0.72 9.97 -45.82
CA THR A 100 0.46 10.73 -45.38
C THR A 100 1.68 9.83 -45.30
N ALA A 101 2.80 10.28 -45.87
CA ALA A 101 4.11 9.66 -45.70
C ALA A 101 4.98 10.49 -44.73
N THR A 102 5.66 9.83 -43.80
CA THR A 102 6.64 10.41 -42.87
C THR A 102 7.83 9.47 -42.66
N ILE A 103 8.97 9.99 -42.20
CA ILE A 103 10.16 9.19 -41.85
C ILE A 103 10.30 9.13 -40.33
N LEU A 104 10.61 7.94 -39.81
CA LEU A 104 11.04 7.72 -38.43
C LEU A 104 12.56 7.53 -38.42
N PRO A 105 13.36 8.43 -37.82
CA PRO A 105 14.80 8.28 -37.74
C PRO A 105 15.21 7.20 -36.75
N HIS A 106 16.23 6.42 -37.09
CA HIS A 106 16.76 5.38 -36.20
C HIS A 106 17.44 5.99 -34.95
N ILE A 107 17.44 5.26 -33.83
CA ILE A 107 17.98 5.75 -32.53
C ILE A 107 19.45 6.17 -32.59
N SER A 108 20.23 5.62 -33.52
CA SER A 108 21.65 5.91 -33.75
C SER A 108 21.93 7.18 -34.54
N ARG A 109 20.91 7.85 -35.09
CA ARG A 109 21.05 9.17 -35.75
C ARG A 109 21.39 10.26 -34.72
N THR A 110 22.13 11.28 -35.13
CA THR A 110 22.33 12.49 -34.32
C THR A 110 21.02 13.29 -34.16
N GLU A 111 20.91 14.14 -33.14
CA GLU A 111 19.70 14.95 -32.92
C GLU A 111 19.41 15.92 -34.09
N GLU A 112 20.46 16.42 -34.77
CA GLU A 112 20.32 17.26 -35.97
C GLU A 112 19.76 16.46 -37.16
N GLU A 113 20.22 15.23 -37.37
CA GLU A 113 19.66 14.31 -38.37
C GLU A 113 18.22 13.90 -38.02
N LYS A 114 17.93 13.59 -36.75
CA LYS A 114 16.57 13.26 -36.28
C LYS A 114 15.61 14.40 -36.58
N ALA A 115 15.98 15.65 -36.27
CA ALA A 115 15.17 16.82 -36.59
C ALA A 115 14.95 16.97 -38.10
N LYS A 116 15.99 16.76 -38.92
CA LYS A 116 15.92 16.83 -40.39
C LYS A 116 15.04 15.74 -41.00
N LEU A 117 15.12 14.50 -40.51
CA LEU A 117 14.35 13.36 -41.00
C LEU A 117 12.88 13.42 -40.55
N SER A 118 12.62 13.75 -39.29
CA SER A 118 11.26 13.95 -38.74
C SER A 118 10.50 15.11 -39.38
N ALA A 119 11.20 16.06 -40.02
CA ALA A 119 10.59 17.12 -40.81
C ALA A 119 10.04 16.65 -42.17
N PHE A 120 10.32 15.41 -42.60
CA PHE A 120 9.76 14.86 -43.84
C PHE A 120 8.28 14.50 -43.65
N ARG A 121 7.42 15.22 -44.37
CA ARG A 121 5.99 14.91 -44.50
C ARG A 121 5.50 15.17 -45.93
N ARG A 122 4.73 14.22 -46.48
CA ARG A 122 4.06 14.34 -47.79
C ARG A 122 2.61 13.88 -47.65
N GLU A 123 1.66 14.59 -48.26
CA GLU A 123 0.29 14.09 -48.43
C GLU A 123 0.16 13.44 -49.81
N VAL A 124 -0.47 12.26 -49.89
CA VAL A 124 -0.49 11.43 -51.11
C VAL A 124 -1.89 11.42 -51.71
N SER A 125 -2.09 12.17 -52.79
CA SER A 125 -3.43 12.34 -53.39
C SER A 125 -3.84 11.16 -54.30
N ASP A 126 -2.86 10.46 -54.88
CA ASP A 126 -3.04 9.25 -55.67
C ASP A 126 -1.94 8.24 -55.31
N LEU A 127 -2.30 6.98 -55.08
CA LEU A 127 -1.36 5.89 -54.79
C LEU A 127 -0.42 5.58 -55.96
N ALA A 128 -0.74 6.01 -57.19
CA ALA A 128 0.21 5.98 -58.31
C ALA A 128 1.45 6.87 -58.09
N GLN A 129 1.40 7.85 -57.18
CA GLN A 129 2.54 8.72 -56.82
C GLN A 129 3.52 8.04 -55.85
N LEU A 130 3.13 6.92 -55.24
CA LEU A 130 3.86 6.27 -54.16
C LEU A 130 5.34 5.91 -54.48
N PRO A 131 5.69 5.42 -55.68
CA PRO A 131 7.09 5.10 -56.00
C PRO A 131 8.02 6.32 -55.92
N GLY A 132 7.58 7.48 -56.41
CA GLY A 132 8.39 8.71 -56.37
C GLY A 132 8.60 9.26 -54.96
N ILE A 133 7.65 9.01 -54.04
CA ILE A 133 7.77 9.38 -52.62
C ILE A 133 8.77 8.44 -51.90
N ILE A 134 8.77 7.15 -52.27
CA ILE A 134 9.75 6.18 -51.77
C ILE A 134 11.18 6.57 -52.23
N GLU A 135 11.34 7.02 -53.48
CA GLU A 135 12.61 7.55 -53.99
C GLU A 135 13.05 8.87 -53.30
N GLU A 136 12.12 9.78 -53.01
CA GLU A 136 12.42 11.01 -52.25
C GLU A 136 12.90 10.67 -50.82
N ALA A 137 12.22 9.75 -50.14
CA ALA A 137 12.60 9.28 -48.80
C ALA A 137 13.97 8.57 -48.81
N ALA A 138 14.24 7.71 -49.79
CA ALA A 138 15.52 7.00 -49.94
C ALA A 138 16.71 7.98 -50.03
N ARG A 139 16.55 9.07 -50.80
CA ARG A 139 17.58 10.10 -50.95
C ARG A 139 17.84 10.86 -49.64
N LEU A 140 16.81 11.09 -48.83
CA LEU A 140 16.90 11.76 -47.53
C LEU A 140 17.51 10.87 -46.43
N MET A 141 17.22 9.57 -46.44
CA MET A 141 17.87 8.57 -45.58
C MET A 141 19.36 8.37 -45.92
N GLY A 142 19.76 8.69 -47.16
CA GLY A 142 21.15 8.66 -47.61
C GLY A 142 21.55 7.36 -48.30
N VAL A 143 20.61 6.63 -48.91
CA VAL A 143 20.86 5.33 -49.55
C VAL A 143 21.58 5.47 -50.90
N GLN A 144 22.50 4.54 -51.20
CA GLN A 144 23.38 4.56 -52.38
C GLN A 144 22.61 4.57 -53.72
N GLY A 145 23.16 5.27 -54.73
CA GLY A 145 22.62 5.30 -56.09
C GLY A 145 21.63 6.43 -56.40
N MET A 146 21.36 7.35 -55.45
CA MET A 146 20.60 8.60 -55.71
C MET A 146 21.24 9.88 -55.13
N ASN A 147 22.49 9.79 -54.68
CA ASN A 147 23.36 10.91 -54.30
C ASN A 147 24.77 10.65 -54.90
N ASP A 148 25.49 11.68 -55.32
CA ASP A 148 26.80 11.59 -56.01
C ASP A 148 27.99 11.26 -55.06
N LEU A 149 27.76 10.49 -54.00
CA LEU A 149 28.75 10.12 -52.98
C LEU A 149 29.01 8.61 -53.00
N ALA A 150 30.28 8.22 -53.13
CA ALA A 150 30.67 6.82 -53.36
C ALA A 150 30.35 5.89 -52.17
N ASP A 151 30.62 6.34 -50.94
CA ASP A 151 30.55 5.51 -49.73
C ASP A 151 29.20 5.56 -49.00
N ALA A 152 28.10 5.82 -49.72
CA ALA A 152 26.75 5.77 -49.13
C ALA A 152 26.28 4.30 -48.95
N PRO A 153 25.59 3.93 -47.85
CA PRO A 153 25.18 2.55 -47.58
C PRO A 153 24.05 2.06 -48.50
N THR A 154 23.96 0.75 -48.71
CA THR A 154 22.96 0.14 -49.62
C THR A 154 21.57 0.07 -48.97
N PHE A 155 21.53 0.00 -47.63
CA PHE A 155 20.31 -0.05 -46.82
C PHE A 155 20.28 1.04 -45.73
N ALA A 156 19.11 1.30 -45.16
CA ALA A 156 18.94 2.18 -44.00
C ALA A 156 18.11 1.52 -42.89
N ALA A 157 18.44 1.84 -41.64
CA ALA A 157 17.68 1.43 -40.45
C ALA A 157 16.54 2.40 -40.09
N ASP A 158 16.48 3.56 -40.74
CA ASP A 158 15.35 4.48 -40.65
C ASP A 158 14.11 3.88 -41.34
N VAL A 159 12.91 4.24 -40.87
CA VAL A 159 11.66 3.60 -41.31
C VAL A 159 10.78 4.59 -42.07
N LEU A 160 10.26 4.21 -43.24
CA LEU A 160 9.24 4.97 -43.96
C LEU A 160 7.86 4.55 -43.46
N ARG A 161 7.11 5.47 -42.85
CA ARG A 161 5.73 5.24 -42.42
C ARG A 161 4.74 5.87 -43.42
N LEU A 162 3.75 5.08 -43.82
CA LEU A 162 2.71 5.41 -44.78
C LEU A 162 1.34 5.17 -44.17
N GLU A 163 0.70 6.23 -43.71
CA GLU A 163 -0.66 6.22 -43.19
C GLU A 163 -1.66 6.43 -44.33
N ILE A 164 -2.63 5.53 -44.48
CA ILE A 164 -3.63 5.50 -45.57
C ILE A 164 -5.02 5.40 -44.93
N VAL A 165 -5.69 6.53 -44.80
CA VAL A 165 -7.02 6.68 -44.20
C VAL A 165 -8.05 6.86 -45.30
N GLY A 166 -9.10 6.04 -45.31
CA GLY A 166 -10.18 6.15 -46.29
C GLY A 166 -11.14 4.97 -46.28
N ASP A 167 -11.85 4.77 -47.39
CA ASP A 167 -12.76 3.64 -47.58
C ASP A 167 -11.98 2.36 -47.97
N THR A 168 -11.11 1.90 -47.06
CA THR A 168 -10.15 0.80 -47.27
C THR A 168 -10.71 -0.58 -46.89
N GLY A 169 -11.75 -0.65 -46.06
CA GLY A 169 -12.27 -1.88 -45.48
C GLY A 169 -11.26 -2.66 -44.63
N LEU A 170 -10.22 -2.00 -44.11
CA LEU A 170 -9.13 -2.56 -43.32
C LEU A 170 -8.63 -1.55 -42.27
N HIS A 171 -8.35 -2.02 -41.05
CA HIS A 171 -7.44 -1.34 -40.13
C HIS A 171 -6.25 -2.26 -39.92
N LEU A 172 -5.05 -1.89 -40.39
CA LEU A 172 -3.93 -2.84 -40.41
C LEU A 172 -2.56 -2.17 -40.53
N THR A 173 -1.65 -2.50 -39.61
CA THR A 173 -0.21 -2.20 -39.76
C THR A 173 0.49 -3.39 -40.41
N LEU A 174 1.03 -3.19 -41.61
CA LEU A 174 1.91 -4.14 -42.30
C LEU A 174 3.32 -3.55 -42.39
N VAL A 175 4.33 -4.34 -42.02
CA VAL A 175 5.75 -4.01 -42.22
C VAL A 175 6.27 -4.83 -43.41
N ASP A 176 6.68 -4.17 -44.49
CA ASP A 176 7.53 -4.80 -45.51
C ASP A 176 8.99 -4.61 -45.12
N LEU A 177 9.72 -5.72 -44.99
CA LEU A 177 11.13 -5.72 -44.65
C LEU A 177 12.01 -5.95 -45.89
N PRO A 178 13.24 -5.40 -45.92
CA PRO A 178 14.24 -5.73 -46.93
C PRO A 178 14.38 -7.24 -47.16
N GLY A 179 14.65 -7.62 -48.41
CA GLY A 179 14.94 -9.01 -48.72
C GLY A 179 16.23 -9.47 -48.05
N LEU A 180 16.19 -10.62 -47.40
CA LEU A 180 17.40 -11.22 -46.85
C LEU A 180 18.39 -11.51 -47.98
N ILE A 181 19.53 -10.84 -47.93
CA ILE A 181 20.68 -11.03 -48.80
C ILE A 181 21.67 -12.00 -48.15
N SER A 182 22.29 -12.86 -48.95
CA SER A 182 23.25 -13.88 -48.51
C SER A 182 24.66 -13.70 -49.06
N VAL A 183 24.84 -12.78 -50.00
CA VAL A 183 26.12 -12.36 -50.60
C VAL A 183 26.01 -10.86 -50.88
N SER A 184 27.07 -10.12 -50.57
CA SER A 184 27.18 -8.66 -50.74
C SER A 184 28.64 -8.31 -51.05
N GLU A 185 28.90 -7.13 -51.59
CA GLU A 185 30.26 -6.55 -51.65
C GLU A 185 30.64 -5.83 -50.33
N ASN A 186 29.65 -5.60 -49.45
CA ASN A 186 29.79 -5.00 -48.13
C ASN A 186 29.11 -5.89 -47.07
N ASP A 187 29.89 -6.41 -46.11
CA ASP A 187 29.38 -7.26 -45.02
C ASP A 187 28.49 -6.48 -44.04
N ASP A 188 28.75 -5.17 -43.84
CA ASP A 188 27.97 -4.32 -42.93
C ASP A 188 26.50 -4.21 -43.37
N ASP A 189 26.24 -4.16 -44.68
CA ASP A 189 24.87 -4.16 -45.23
C ASP A 189 24.13 -5.50 -44.95
N VAL A 190 24.86 -6.63 -44.94
CA VAL A 190 24.29 -7.96 -44.60
C VAL A 190 23.96 -8.03 -43.11
N GLN A 191 24.82 -7.50 -42.24
CA GLN A 191 24.52 -7.41 -40.81
C GLN A 191 23.36 -6.43 -40.55
N LEU A 192 23.35 -5.26 -41.17
CA LEU A 192 22.31 -4.24 -40.99
C LEU A 192 20.91 -4.75 -41.36
N VAL A 193 20.77 -5.36 -42.54
CA VAL A 193 19.53 -6.05 -42.94
C VAL A 193 19.23 -7.22 -42.00
N GLY A 194 20.28 -7.93 -41.56
CA GLY A 194 20.16 -9.04 -40.62
C GLY A 194 19.54 -8.63 -39.28
N ASP A 195 20.02 -7.56 -38.67
CA ASP A 195 19.60 -7.11 -37.35
C ASP A 195 18.28 -6.33 -37.41
N LEU A 196 18.03 -5.56 -38.48
CA LEU A 196 16.72 -4.97 -38.77
C LEU A 196 15.62 -6.03 -38.93
N VAL A 197 15.90 -7.15 -39.62
CA VAL A 197 14.93 -8.27 -39.70
C VAL A 197 14.77 -8.97 -38.36
N ASN A 198 15.84 -9.13 -37.57
CA ASN A 198 15.76 -9.79 -36.27
C ASN A 198 14.89 -9.01 -35.27
N SER A 199 15.01 -7.69 -35.17
CA SER A 199 14.27 -6.89 -34.18
C SER A 199 12.74 -6.96 -34.35
N TYR A 200 12.26 -6.90 -35.60
CA TYR A 200 10.83 -7.06 -35.91
C TYR A 200 10.31 -8.50 -35.69
N LEU A 201 11.17 -9.52 -35.86
CA LEU A 201 10.82 -10.93 -35.59
C LEU A 201 10.86 -11.29 -34.10
N GLU A 202 11.78 -10.71 -33.32
CA GLU A 202 11.98 -10.98 -31.89
C GLU A 202 10.77 -10.56 -31.05
N ASN A 203 10.12 -9.43 -31.40
CA ASN A 203 8.86 -9.00 -30.80
C ASN A 203 7.79 -10.11 -30.89
N SER A 204 7.43 -10.71 -29.75
CA SER A 204 6.45 -11.80 -29.63
C SER A 204 5.03 -11.42 -30.05
N ARG A 205 4.73 -10.12 -30.16
CA ARG A 205 3.46 -9.56 -30.63
C ARG A 205 3.44 -9.32 -32.15
N SER A 206 4.56 -9.52 -32.87
CA SER A 206 4.57 -9.59 -34.35
C SER A 206 4.06 -10.95 -34.85
N ILE A 207 3.09 -10.95 -35.76
CA ILE A 207 2.76 -12.10 -36.61
C ILE A 207 3.71 -12.11 -37.82
N ILE A 208 4.30 -13.28 -38.11
CA ILE A 208 5.33 -13.46 -39.12
C ILE A 208 4.72 -14.08 -40.39
N LEU A 209 4.81 -13.39 -41.52
CA LEU A 209 4.39 -13.88 -42.83
C LEU A 209 5.62 -14.24 -43.67
N ALA A 210 5.99 -15.53 -43.67
CA ALA A 210 7.18 -16.05 -44.32
C ALA A 210 6.89 -16.43 -45.78
N VAL A 211 7.33 -15.59 -46.71
CA VAL A 211 7.08 -15.74 -48.15
C VAL A 211 8.21 -16.52 -48.82
N VAL A 212 7.89 -17.64 -49.46
CA VAL A 212 8.84 -18.60 -50.05
C VAL A 212 8.42 -18.99 -51.48
N PRO A 213 9.30 -18.99 -52.49
CA PRO A 213 8.96 -19.45 -53.83
C PRO A 213 8.96 -20.98 -53.94
N ALA A 214 7.95 -21.54 -54.63
CA ALA A 214 7.72 -22.99 -54.76
C ALA A 214 8.86 -23.77 -55.44
N SER A 215 9.76 -23.10 -56.17
CA SER A 215 10.94 -23.71 -56.77
C SER A 215 12.05 -24.04 -55.75
N SER A 216 12.01 -23.44 -54.56
CA SER A 216 13.05 -23.56 -53.53
C SER A 216 12.67 -24.55 -52.42
N ASP A 217 13.67 -25.06 -51.69
CA ASP A 217 13.43 -25.95 -50.55
C ASP A 217 13.26 -25.15 -49.25
N VAL A 218 12.13 -25.33 -48.58
CA VAL A 218 11.73 -24.57 -47.38
C VAL A 218 12.68 -24.79 -46.21
N ASP A 219 13.32 -25.96 -46.08
CA ASP A 219 14.31 -26.21 -45.03
C ASP A 219 15.59 -25.38 -45.24
N THR A 220 15.90 -24.98 -46.48
CA THR A 220 17.07 -24.16 -46.84
C THR A 220 16.82 -22.65 -46.82
N GLN A 221 15.56 -22.22 -46.68
CA GLN A 221 15.18 -20.81 -46.79
C GLN A 221 15.58 -20.02 -45.54
N SER A 222 16.32 -18.92 -45.76
CA SER A 222 16.92 -18.13 -44.68
C SER A 222 15.88 -17.59 -43.70
N ILE A 223 14.71 -17.19 -44.21
CA ILE A 223 13.61 -16.67 -43.39
C ILE A 223 12.98 -17.75 -42.50
N ILE A 224 12.87 -18.99 -42.95
CA ILE A 224 12.25 -20.08 -42.15
C ILE A 224 13.16 -20.46 -40.99
N GLN A 225 14.47 -20.42 -41.21
CA GLN A 225 15.47 -20.65 -40.16
C GLN A 225 15.49 -19.50 -39.14
N ARG A 226 15.40 -18.24 -39.59
CA ARG A 226 15.26 -17.06 -38.70
C ARG A 226 13.94 -17.04 -37.94
N ALA A 227 12.80 -17.33 -38.58
CA ALA A 227 11.51 -17.44 -37.90
C ALA A 227 11.55 -18.52 -36.81
N ARG A 228 12.11 -19.70 -37.10
CA ARG A 228 12.31 -20.78 -36.12
C ARG A 228 13.19 -20.42 -34.91
N ARG A 229 14.06 -19.40 -35.01
CA ARG A 229 14.83 -18.89 -33.87
C ARG A 229 13.94 -18.18 -32.83
N PHE A 230 12.85 -17.55 -33.27
CA PHE A 230 11.96 -16.74 -32.43
C PHE A 230 10.50 -17.27 -32.34
N ASP A 231 10.16 -18.30 -33.11
CA ASP A 231 8.89 -19.03 -33.13
C ASP A 231 9.11 -20.49 -33.59
N LYS A 232 9.75 -21.28 -32.73
CA LYS A 232 10.20 -22.65 -33.02
C LYS A 232 9.09 -23.59 -33.51
N ASP A 233 7.89 -23.45 -32.95
CA ASP A 233 6.73 -24.31 -33.23
C ASP A 233 5.72 -23.70 -34.23
N GLY A 234 6.01 -22.50 -34.75
CA GLY A 234 5.17 -21.83 -35.75
C GLY A 234 3.81 -21.33 -35.21
N PHE A 235 3.75 -20.90 -33.95
CA PHE A 235 2.52 -20.38 -33.31
C PHE A 235 2.05 -19.03 -33.88
N ARG A 236 2.98 -18.22 -34.40
CA ARG A 236 2.75 -16.88 -34.98
C ARG A 236 3.31 -16.73 -36.39
N THR A 237 3.86 -17.80 -36.96
CA THR A 237 4.43 -17.85 -38.31
C THR A 237 3.50 -18.54 -39.30
N VAL A 238 3.08 -17.82 -40.35
CA VAL A 238 2.33 -18.34 -41.50
C VAL A 238 3.28 -18.51 -42.68
N GLY A 239 3.28 -19.68 -43.32
CA GLY A 239 4.03 -19.90 -44.54
C GLY A 239 3.23 -19.54 -45.79
N ILE A 240 3.81 -18.79 -46.73
CA ILE A 240 3.14 -18.39 -47.98
C ILE A 240 4.01 -18.84 -49.16
N ILE A 241 3.51 -19.83 -49.90
CA ILE A 241 4.17 -20.44 -51.05
C ILE A 241 3.75 -19.70 -52.32
N THR A 242 4.70 -19.08 -53.02
CA THR A 242 4.47 -18.28 -54.24
C THR A 242 5.05 -18.96 -55.49
N LYS A 243 4.77 -18.40 -56.67
CA LYS A 243 5.34 -18.86 -57.96
C LYS A 243 5.15 -20.36 -58.27
N PRO A 244 3.96 -20.96 -58.06
CA PRO A 244 3.70 -22.37 -58.38
C PRO A 244 3.72 -22.66 -59.90
N ASP A 245 3.77 -21.63 -60.73
CA ASP A 245 3.89 -21.65 -62.18
C ASP A 245 5.35 -21.77 -62.70
N LEU A 246 6.34 -21.68 -61.80
CA LEU A 246 7.78 -21.70 -62.14
C LEU A 246 8.53 -22.91 -61.53
N ILE A 247 7.83 -24.03 -61.37
CA ILE A 247 8.40 -25.30 -60.87
C ILE A 247 8.50 -26.33 -61.99
N ASN A 248 9.44 -27.27 -61.87
CA ASN A 248 9.65 -28.31 -62.87
C ASN A 248 8.52 -29.36 -62.83
N ASP A 249 8.09 -29.82 -64.00
CA ASP A 249 7.10 -30.90 -64.16
C ASP A 249 7.42 -32.10 -63.26
N GLY A 250 6.43 -32.56 -62.49
CA GLY A 250 6.56 -33.68 -61.54
C GLY A 250 7.02 -33.30 -60.13
N THR A 251 7.35 -32.03 -59.85
CA THR A 251 7.69 -31.55 -58.49
C THR A 251 6.48 -31.05 -57.68
N GLU A 252 5.33 -30.89 -58.32
CA GLU A 252 4.09 -30.32 -57.76
C GLU A 252 3.59 -31.16 -56.58
N GLY A 253 3.75 -32.49 -56.65
CA GLY A 253 3.39 -33.43 -55.58
C GLY A 253 4.22 -33.29 -54.29
N ARG A 254 5.37 -32.62 -54.33
CA ARG A 254 6.10 -32.18 -53.12
C ARG A 254 5.46 -30.90 -52.55
N ILE A 255 5.21 -29.92 -53.41
CA ILE A 255 4.63 -28.63 -53.03
C ILE A 255 3.22 -28.80 -52.45
N ALA A 256 2.43 -29.76 -52.94
CA ALA A 256 1.12 -30.09 -52.38
C ALA A 256 1.20 -30.68 -50.96
N LYS A 257 2.21 -31.51 -50.65
CA LYS A 257 2.43 -32.04 -49.28
C LYS A 257 2.82 -30.92 -48.32
N LEU A 258 3.68 -30.00 -48.77
CA LEU A 258 4.08 -28.81 -48.02
C LEU A 258 2.88 -27.88 -47.76
N ALA A 259 2.08 -27.55 -48.78
CA ALA A 259 0.88 -26.74 -48.65
C ALA A 259 -0.13 -27.35 -47.66
N ASN A 260 -0.32 -28.67 -47.72
CA ASN A 260 -1.15 -29.43 -46.77
C ASN A 260 -0.48 -29.65 -45.39
N ASN A 261 0.64 -28.98 -45.07
CA ASN A 261 1.38 -29.07 -43.80
C ASN A 261 1.80 -30.51 -43.41
N ALA A 262 1.94 -31.38 -44.42
CA ALA A 262 2.18 -32.82 -44.29
C ALA A 262 3.65 -33.22 -44.54
N ASP A 263 4.49 -32.27 -44.97
CA ASP A 263 5.93 -32.46 -45.17
C ASP A 263 6.70 -32.46 -43.82
N ARG A 264 8.02 -32.59 -43.87
CA ARG A 264 8.94 -32.52 -42.70
C ARG A 264 8.82 -31.20 -41.96
N THR A 265 8.71 -30.10 -42.71
CA THR A 265 8.59 -28.75 -42.15
C THR A 265 7.13 -28.37 -41.97
N LYS A 266 6.76 -28.16 -40.70
CA LYS A 266 5.40 -27.86 -40.26
C LYS A 266 5.38 -26.55 -39.48
N LEU A 267 4.27 -25.82 -39.61
CA LEU A 267 3.93 -24.62 -38.85
C LEU A 267 2.55 -24.82 -38.22
N ARG A 268 2.31 -24.37 -36.98
CA ARG A 268 0.98 -24.48 -36.35
C ARG A 268 -0.10 -23.71 -37.11
N LEU A 269 0.24 -22.57 -37.73
CA LEU A 269 -0.68 -21.81 -38.57
C LEU A 269 -0.82 -22.35 -40.01
N GLY A 270 0.04 -23.30 -40.41
CA GLY A 270 0.05 -23.94 -41.72
C GLY A 270 0.71 -23.13 -42.84
N PHE A 271 0.54 -23.62 -44.07
CA PHE A 271 0.99 -22.99 -45.30
C PHE A 271 -0.21 -22.59 -46.18
N PHE A 272 0.00 -21.59 -47.03
CA PHE A 272 -0.91 -21.21 -48.12
C PHE A 272 -0.20 -21.30 -49.47
N LEU A 273 -0.91 -21.70 -50.52
CA LEU A 273 -0.40 -21.75 -51.89
C LEU A 273 -1.10 -20.69 -52.76
N VAL A 274 -0.33 -19.71 -53.28
CA VAL A 274 -0.87 -18.57 -54.01
C VAL A 274 -0.18 -18.35 -55.36
N LYS A 275 -0.96 -18.02 -56.39
CA LYS A 275 -0.50 -17.70 -57.74
C LYS A 275 -0.63 -16.20 -57.99
N ASN A 276 0.50 -15.51 -57.99
CA ASN A 276 0.54 -14.08 -58.31
C ASN A 276 0.52 -13.84 -59.84
N PRO A 277 -0.01 -12.70 -60.31
CA PRO A 277 0.14 -12.27 -61.70
C PRO A 277 1.61 -12.13 -62.12
N ARG A 278 1.91 -12.36 -63.40
CA ARG A 278 3.26 -12.13 -63.96
C ARG A 278 3.41 -10.63 -64.29
N PRO A 279 4.64 -10.08 -64.41
CA PRO A 279 4.85 -8.66 -64.73
C PRO A 279 4.06 -8.19 -65.97
N ILE A 280 4.09 -8.97 -67.04
CA ILE A 280 3.38 -8.73 -68.32
C ILE A 280 1.84 -8.72 -68.18
N ASP A 281 1.29 -9.36 -67.13
CA ASP A 281 -0.15 -9.31 -66.84
C ASP A 281 -0.52 -8.04 -66.05
N LEU A 282 0.41 -7.52 -65.24
CA LEU A 282 0.26 -6.31 -64.43
C LEU A 282 0.41 -5.04 -65.26
N GLU A 283 1.36 -5.00 -66.20
CA GLU A 283 1.53 -3.91 -67.19
C GLU A 283 0.27 -3.64 -68.02
N LYS A 284 -0.62 -4.65 -68.14
CA LYS A 284 -1.89 -4.56 -68.87
C LYS A 284 -3.06 -4.07 -68.01
N GLY A 285 -2.82 -3.75 -66.73
CA GLY A 285 -3.85 -3.26 -65.82
C GLY A 285 -4.86 -4.34 -65.37
N MET A 286 -4.41 -5.60 -65.23
CA MET A 286 -5.27 -6.71 -64.77
C MET A 286 -6.02 -6.37 -63.48
N THR A 287 -7.34 -6.49 -63.50
CA THR A 287 -8.20 -6.20 -62.35
C THR A 287 -8.17 -7.31 -61.30
N THR A 288 -8.54 -6.98 -60.06
CA THR A 288 -8.63 -7.95 -58.95
C THR A 288 -9.57 -9.12 -59.25
N ALA A 289 -10.65 -8.89 -60.02
CA ALA A 289 -11.59 -9.92 -60.45
C ALA A 289 -10.97 -10.88 -61.48
N GLU A 290 -10.14 -10.38 -62.39
CA GLU A 290 -9.40 -11.19 -63.36
C GLU A 290 -8.27 -11.99 -62.70
N ARG A 291 -7.53 -11.36 -61.76
CA ARG A 291 -6.53 -12.04 -60.91
C ARG A 291 -7.16 -13.24 -60.19
N ARG A 292 -8.30 -13.04 -59.54
CA ARG A 292 -9.08 -14.09 -58.86
C ARG A 292 -9.43 -15.25 -59.79
N LYS A 293 -9.93 -14.94 -60.99
CA LYS A 293 -10.31 -15.93 -61.99
C LYS A 293 -9.09 -16.75 -62.48
N VAL A 294 -8.00 -16.08 -62.82
CA VAL A 294 -6.77 -16.70 -63.36
C VAL A 294 -5.98 -17.49 -62.30
N GLU A 295 -6.21 -17.22 -61.02
CA GLU A 295 -5.75 -18.06 -59.91
C GLU A 295 -6.62 -19.31 -59.75
N ALA A 296 -7.95 -19.13 -59.67
CA ALA A 296 -8.89 -20.26 -59.53
C ALA A 296 -8.81 -21.26 -60.69
N GLU A 297 -8.75 -20.79 -61.93
CA GLU A 297 -8.62 -21.65 -63.13
C GLU A 297 -7.33 -22.47 -63.13
N PHE A 298 -6.23 -21.93 -62.59
CA PHE A 298 -4.94 -22.64 -62.52
C PHE A 298 -4.96 -23.80 -61.54
N PHE A 299 -5.48 -23.60 -60.33
CA PHE A 299 -5.59 -24.68 -59.34
C PHE A 299 -6.73 -25.66 -59.66
N ALA A 300 -7.73 -25.25 -60.45
CA ALA A 300 -8.78 -26.11 -60.96
C ALA A 300 -8.33 -27.04 -62.11
N HIS A 301 -7.15 -26.83 -62.71
CA HIS A 301 -6.59 -27.71 -63.76
C HIS A 301 -5.61 -28.76 -63.20
N PRO A 302 -5.38 -29.88 -63.93
CA PRO A 302 -4.30 -30.81 -63.61
C PRO A 302 -2.92 -30.16 -63.83
N PRO A 303 -1.88 -30.54 -63.06
CA PRO A 303 -1.89 -31.59 -62.04
C PRO A 303 -2.55 -31.19 -60.72
N TRP A 304 -2.62 -29.90 -60.39
CA TRP A 304 -3.02 -29.38 -59.07
C TRP A 304 -4.35 -29.94 -58.55
N ASN A 305 -5.38 -29.99 -59.39
CA ASN A 305 -6.70 -30.50 -59.01
C ASN A 305 -6.74 -32.00 -58.64
N LYS A 306 -5.67 -32.77 -58.91
CA LYS A 306 -5.54 -34.20 -58.57
C LYS A 306 -4.62 -34.46 -57.37
N LEU A 307 -3.97 -33.43 -56.83
CA LEU A 307 -2.98 -33.57 -55.75
C LEU A 307 -3.57 -33.50 -54.33
N GLY A 308 -4.89 -33.33 -54.21
CA GLY A 308 -5.57 -33.33 -52.91
C GLY A 308 -5.22 -32.13 -52.03
N LEU A 309 -4.98 -30.96 -52.64
CA LEU A 309 -4.80 -29.70 -51.92
C LEU A 309 -6.05 -29.37 -51.08
N ASP A 310 -5.85 -28.86 -49.86
CA ASP A 310 -6.91 -28.28 -49.04
C ASP A 310 -7.45 -26.99 -49.72
N PRO A 311 -8.74 -26.95 -50.15
CA PRO A 311 -9.31 -25.77 -50.80
C PRO A 311 -9.30 -24.51 -49.93
N SER A 312 -9.27 -24.64 -48.60
CA SER A 312 -9.18 -23.51 -47.66
C SER A 312 -7.78 -22.91 -47.55
N ARG A 313 -6.75 -23.57 -48.12
CA ARG A 313 -5.34 -23.16 -48.08
C ARG A 313 -4.77 -22.76 -49.43
N VAL A 314 -5.62 -22.67 -50.45
CA VAL A 314 -5.26 -22.28 -51.81
C VAL A 314 -5.92 -20.95 -52.17
N GLY A 315 -5.14 -20.04 -52.77
CA GLY A 315 -5.63 -18.78 -53.30
C GLY A 315 -5.58 -17.58 -52.35
N ILE A 316 -5.47 -16.38 -52.93
CA ILE A 316 -5.23 -15.13 -52.20
C ILE A 316 -6.40 -14.72 -51.29
N ASP A 317 -7.65 -14.99 -51.69
CA ASP A 317 -8.84 -14.68 -50.88
C ASP A 317 -8.88 -15.47 -49.57
N ASN A 318 -8.53 -16.76 -49.63
CA ASN A 318 -8.56 -17.64 -48.47
C ASN A 318 -7.46 -17.27 -47.47
N LEU A 319 -6.27 -16.91 -47.96
CA LEU A 319 -5.22 -16.30 -47.14
C LEU A 319 -5.71 -14.99 -46.51
N ARG A 320 -6.41 -14.14 -47.26
CA ARG A 320 -6.95 -12.85 -46.78
C ARG A 320 -7.97 -13.06 -45.64
N ILE A 321 -8.92 -13.98 -45.80
CA ILE A 321 -9.92 -14.33 -44.77
C ILE A 321 -9.24 -14.91 -43.52
N PHE A 322 -8.32 -15.87 -43.70
CA PHE A 322 -7.56 -16.45 -42.58
C PHE A 322 -6.73 -15.42 -41.82
N MET A 323 -6.13 -14.45 -42.52
CA MET A 323 -5.37 -13.38 -41.88
C MET A 323 -6.25 -12.47 -41.01
N GLN A 324 -7.51 -12.22 -41.39
CA GLN A 324 -8.43 -11.44 -40.56
C GLN A 324 -8.71 -12.14 -39.22
N ASP A 325 -9.13 -13.40 -39.26
CA ASP A 325 -9.40 -14.19 -38.05
C ASP A 325 -8.14 -14.39 -37.18
N LEU A 326 -6.97 -14.58 -37.81
CA LEU A 326 -5.69 -14.64 -37.09
C LEU A 326 -5.35 -13.31 -36.38
N LEU A 327 -5.60 -12.17 -37.04
CA LEU A 327 -5.41 -10.85 -36.45
C LEU A 327 -6.35 -10.62 -35.27
N ASP A 328 -7.64 -10.89 -35.45
CA ASP A 328 -8.65 -10.74 -34.40
C ASP A 328 -8.27 -11.54 -33.14
N ARG A 329 -8.01 -12.85 -33.30
CA ARG A 329 -7.63 -13.74 -32.19
C ARG A 329 -6.28 -13.38 -31.55
N HIS A 330 -5.35 -12.77 -32.29
CA HIS A 330 -4.07 -12.31 -31.74
C HIS A 330 -4.24 -10.97 -31.00
N ILE A 331 -5.04 -10.05 -31.51
CA ILE A 331 -5.34 -8.76 -30.87
C ILE A 331 -6.13 -8.96 -29.58
N GLU A 332 -7.16 -9.82 -29.57
CA GLU A 332 -7.90 -10.17 -28.34
C GLU A 332 -6.99 -10.82 -27.27
N ARG A 333 -5.96 -11.58 -27.67
CA ARG A 333 -5.02 -12.25 -26.76
C ARG A 333 -3.90 -11.32 -26.23
N GLU A 334 -3.46 -10.35 -27.01
CA GLU A 334 -2.35 -9.46 -26.63
C GLU A 334 -2.80 -8.12 -26.00
N LEU A 335 -3.98 -7.59 -26.35
CA LEU A 335 -4.52 -6.34 -25.75
C LEU A 335 -4.57 -6.33 -24.21
N PRO A 336 -4.98 -7.40 -23.50
CA PRO A 336 -4.98 -7.42 -22.04
C PRO A 336 -3.58 -7.25 -21.45
N LYS A 337 -2.56 -7.79 -22.13
CA LYS A 337 -1.15 -7.65 -21.73
C LYS A 337 -0.66 -6.23 -21.98
N VAL A 338 -1.00 -5.65 -23.13
CA VAL A 338 -0.73 -4.23 -23.43
C VAL A 338 -1.33 -3.32 -22.34
N ARG A 339 -2.59 -3.54 -21.92
CA ARG A 339 -3.18 -2.77 -20.80
C ARG A 339 -2.40 -2.95 -19.49
N LYS A 340 -1.94 -4.16 -19.18
CA LYS A 340 -1.09 -4.41 -18.00
C LYS A 340 0.25 -3.67 -18.09
N ASP A 341 0.91 -3.72 -19.24
CA ASP A 341 2.19 -3.02 -19.46
C ASP A 341 2.02 -1.49 -19.32
N VAL A 342 0.94 -0.92 -19.87
CA VAL A 342 0.61 0.52 -19.74
C VAL A 342 0.34 0.88 -18.27
N ALA A 343 -0.39 0.03 -17.54
CA ALA A 343 -0.70 0.26 -16.13
C ALA A 343 0.54 0.18 -15.24
N GLN A 344 1.44 -0.77 -15.47
CA GLN A 344 2.71 -0.88 -14.76
C GLN A 344 3.60 0.34 -15.04
N LEU A 345 3.79 0.70 -16.31
CA LEU A 345 4.60 1.87 -16.68
C LEU A 345 4.02 3.17 -16.13
N LEU A 346 2.68 3.30 -16.03
CA LEU A 346 2.04 4.43 -15.36
C LEU A 346 2.30 4.43 -13.85
N HIS A 347 2.27 3.28 -13.18
CA HIS A 347 2.65 3.17 -11.76
C HIS A 347 4.11 3.59 -11.54
N ASP A 348 5.02 3.09 -12.37
CA ASP A 348 6.46 3.39 -12.28
C ASP A 348 6.75 4.88 -12.51
N ILE A 349 6.09 5.51 -13.49
CA ILE A 349 6.18 6.95 -13.77
C ILE A 349 5.48 7.80 -12.69
N ASN A 350 4.36 7.34 -12.12
CA ASN A 350 3.73 8.01 -10.97
C ASN A 350 4.68 8.02 -9.76
N LYS A 351 5.38 6.92 -9.51
CA LYS A 351 6.39 6.82 -8.45
C LYS A 351 7.58 7.73 -8.72
N GLU A 352 8.11 7.76 -9.95
CA GLU A 352 9.17 8.71 -10.32
C GLU A 352 8.73 10.17 -10.09
N LEU A 353 7.48 10.52 -10.44
CA LEU A 353 6.94 11.86 -10.20
C LEU A 353 6.78 12.19 -8.70
N MET A 354 6.47 11.22 -7.84
CA MET A 354 6.48 11.39 -6.39
C MET A 354 7.91 11.62 -5.86
N ASP A 355 8.88 10.83 -6.30
CA ASP A 355 10.30 10.95 -5.92
C ASP A 355 10.93 12.27 -6.40
N LEU A 356 10.52 12.78 -7.56
CA LEU A 356 10.91 14.10 -8.09
C LEU A 356 10.23 15.28 -7.36
N GLY A 357 9.10 15.03 -6.68
CA GLY A 357 8.36 16.02 -5.89
C GLY A 357 7.81 17.22 -6.66
N ASP A 358 7.30 18.21 -5.92
CA ASP A 358 6.62 19.40 -6.46
C ASP A 358 7.54 20.35 -7.25
N PRO A 359 7.07 21.00 -8.34
CA PRO A 359 7.88 21.93 -9.14
C PRO A 359 8.20 23.22 -8.38
N ARG A 360 9.50 23.54 -8.27
CA ARG A 360 10.05 24.69 -7.53
C ARG A 360 10.40 25.87 -8.46
N THR A 361 9.45 26.27 -9.31
CA THR A 361 9.66 27.26 -10.38
C THR A 361 9.44 28.73 -9.97
N SER A 362 8.92 28.99 -8.76
CA SER A 362 8.63 30.33 -8.25
C SER A 362 8.96 30.44 -6.76
N PRO A 363 9.25 31.65 -6.23
CA PRO A 363 9.50 31.85 -4.80
C PRO A 363 8.36 31.32 -3.91
N ALA A 364 7.10 31.46 -4.33
CA ALA A 364 5.95 30.90 -3.60
C ALA A 364 6.02 29.37 -3.46
N GLN A 365 6.32 28.65 -4.56
CA GLN A 365 6.49 27.18 -4.52
C GLN A 365 7.70 26.77 -3.68
N ILE A 366 8.81 27.51 -3.75
CA ILE A 366 9.99 27.27 -2.93
C ILE A 366 9.68 27.51 -1.44
N ARG A 367 8.92 28.57 -1.11
CA ARG A 367 8.46 28.86 0.26
C ARG A 367 7.57 27.74 0.80
N MET A 368 6.67 27.18 -0.01
CA MET A 368 5.85 26.01 0.37
C MET A 368 6.72 24.76 0.63
N TYR A 369 7.64 24.44 -0.28
CA TYR A 369 8.57 23.31 -0.14
C TYR A 369 9.42 23.41 1.14
N LEU A 370 10.03 24.57 1.39
CA LEU A 370 10.81 24.82 2.60
C LEU A 370 9.93 24.82 3.86
N THR A 371 8.69 25.29 3.79
CA THR A 371 7.75 25.27 4.92
C THR A 371 7.37 23.84 5.30
N ARG A 372 7.16 22.95 4.32
CA ARG A 372 6.93 21.51 4.57
C ARG A 372 8.13 20.90 5.29
N ILE A 373 9.33 21.01 4.70
CA ILE A 373 10.58 20.51 5.29
C ILE A 373 10.83 21.07 6.69
N ALA A 374 10.56 22.35 6.93
CA ALA A 374 10.72 22.97 8.24
C ALA A 374 9.70 22.47 9.28
N THR A 375 8.52 22.03 8.84
CA THR A 375 7.51 21.40 9.69
C THR A 375 7.92 19.96 10.02
N ASP A 376 8.30 19.19 9.00
CA ASP A 376 8.74 17.79 9.14
C ASP A 376 9.98 17.69 10.05
N PHE A 377 10.98 18.54 9.82
CA PHE A 377 12.17 18.66 10.65
C PHE A 377 11.84 19.11 12.08
N GLN A 378 10.99 20.14 12.26
CA GLN A 378 10.59 20.58 13.60
C GLN A 378 9.91 19.44 14.38
N ASN A 379 8.99 18.70 13.75
CA ASN A 379 8.29 17.58 14.37
C ASN A 379 9.25 16.43 14.75
N LEU A 380 10.16 16.05 13.84
CA LEU A 380 11.15 15.00 14.08
C LEU A 380 12.12 15.38 15.21
N VAL A 381 12.56 16.64 15.25
CA VAL A 381 13.39 17.17 16.35
C VAL A 381 12.61 17.25 17.66
N GLN A 382 11.33 17.67 17.64
CA GLN A 382 10.48 17.69 18.83
C GLN A 382 10.34 16.27 19.42
N ALA A 383 10.02 15.27 18.60
CA ALA A 383 9.94 13.87 19.02
C ALA A 383 11.28 13.35 19.60
N GLY A 384 12.40 13.70 18.96
CA GLY A 384 13.75 13.40 19.45
C GLY A 384 14.08 14.03 20.81
N VAL A 385 13.65 15.28 21.03
CA VAL A 385 13.84 16.06 22.27
C VAL A 385 12.88 15.62 23.38
N GLU A 386 11.66 15.20 23.08
CA GLU A 386 10.69 14.73 24.07
C GLU A 386 10.90 13.25 24.44
N GLY A 387 11.50 12.47 23.54
CA GLY A 387 11.64 11.01 23.69
C GLY A 387 10.39 10.22 23.28
N ILE A 388 9.46 10.86 22.57
CA ILE A 388 8.20 10.27 22.10
C ILE A 388 8.41 9.73 20.68
N TYR A 389 9.04 8.56 20.59
CA TYR A 389 9.32 7.88 19.33
C TYR A 389 8.07 7.14 18.83
N GLY A 390 7.35 7.72 17.86
CA GLY A 390 6.16 7.11 17.26
C GLY A 390 6.49 6.07 16.18
N ASN A 391 5.63 5.06 16.02
CA ASN A 391 5.79 3.96 15.05
C ASN A 391 5.77 4.39 13.56
N ARG A 392 5.61 5.69 13.24
CA ARG A 392 5.52 6.20 11.86
C ARG A 392 6.87 6.60 11.26
N ASP A 393 7.86 6.94 12.08
CA ASP A 393 9.14 7.48 11.62
C ASP A 393 10.26 6.43 11.66
N SER A 394 10.61 5.87 10.50
CA SER A 394 11.68 4.86 10.35
C SER A 394 13.04 5.33 10.90
N PHE A 395 13.27 6.64 10.92
CA PHE A 395 14.43 7.31 11.53
C PHE A 395 14.76 6.83 12.97
N PHE A 396 13.75 6.55 13.80
CA PHE A 396 13.96 6.09 15.19
C PHE A 396 14.07 4.56 15.34
N HIS A 397 13.98 3.82 14.23
CA HIS A 397 13.96 2.36 14.18
C HIS A 397 15.27 1.74 13.69
N GLU A 398 16.13 2.51 13.02
CA GLU A 398 17.49 2.10 12.66
C GLU A 398 18.37 1.99 13.92
N ILE A 399 18.54 0.76 14.42
CA ILE A 399 19.50 0.40 15.47
C ILE A 399 20.80 0.00 14.76
N ASP A 400 21.72 0.95 14.62
CA ASP A 400 23.08 0.74 14.13
C ASP A 400 24.04 0.85 15.31
N ASP A 401 24.74 -0.23 15.67
CA ASP A 401 25.54 -0.36 16.90
C ASP A 401 26.67 0.69 17.01
N GLU A 402 27.03 1.36 15.92
CA GLU A 402 28.04 2.44 15.91
C GLU A 402 27.46 3.85 16.14
N ARG A 403 26.12 4.07 16.13
CA ARG A 403 25.51 5.42 16.11
C ARG A 403 24.25 5.58 16.96
N ASP A 404 24.43 5.49 18.28
CA ASP A 404 23.42 5.66 19.34
C ASP A 404 22.73 7.07 19.39
N CYS A 405 22.97 7.96 18.42
CA CYS A 405 22.54 9.36 18.46
C CYS A 405 21.08 9.61 18.00
N HIS A 406 20.47 8.70 17.23
CA HIS A 406 19.10 8.88 16.70
C HIS A 406 18.04 9.03 17.81
N ARG A 407 18.27 8.45 19.00
CA ARG A 407 17.38 8.58 20.17
C ARG A 407 17.89 9.65 21.14
N LEU A 408 17.96 10.89 20.65
CA LEU A 408 18.57 12.06 21.30
C LEU A 408 18.32 12.15 22.82
N ARG A 409 17.05 12.19 23.26
CA ARG A 409 16.68 12.26 24.69
C ARG A 409 17.28 11.12 25.53
N ALA A 410 17.34 9.89 25.01
CA ALA A 410 17.94 8.75 25.72
C ALA A 410 19.47 8.88 25.82
N ALA A 411 20.14 9.23 24.72
CA ALA A 411 21.59 9.43 24.69
C ALA A 411 22.03 10.56 25.63
N ILE A 412 21.28 11.67 25.68
CA ILE A 412 21.53 12.77 26.63
C ILE A 412 21.30 12.36 28.09
N HIS A 413 20.33 11.49 28.38
CA HIS A 413 20.19 10.93 29.72
C HIS A 413 21.40 10.06 30.11
N ALA A 414 21.98 9.30 29.17
CA ALA A 414 23.20 8.54 29.41
C ALA A 414 24.40 9.46 29.71
N GLU A 415 24.63 10.52 28.92
CA GLU A 415 25.71 11.48 29.17
C GLU A 415 25.53 12.27 30.46
N ASN A 416 24.33 12.77 30.77
CA ASN A 416 24.05 13.42 32.06
C ASN A 416 24.29 12.44 33.24
N GLY A 417 24.00 11.15 33.05
CA GLY A 417 24.34 10.09 34.00
C GLY A 417 25.86 9.90 34.20
N LYS A 418 26.63 9.89 33.10
CA LYS A 418 28.10 9.82 33.11
C LYS A 418 28.69 11.03 33.84
N PHE A 419 28.28 12.26 33.51
CA PHE A 419 28.70 13.49 34.19
C PHE A 419 28.39 13.48 35.69
N ALA A 420 27.15 13.13 36.07
CA ALA A 420 26.75 13.06 37.48
C ALA A 420 27.53 11.98 38.27
N ALA A 421 27.91 10.88 37.63
CA ALA A 421 28.77 9.85 38.22
C ALA A 421 30.25 10.29 38.30
N TYR A 422 30.75 10.98 37.28
CA TYR A 422 32.13 11.49 37.24
C TYR A 422 32.34 12.58 38.29
N MET A 423 31.46 13.59 38.35
CA MET A 423 31.45 14.62 39.40
C MET A 423 31.39 14.00 40.81
N ARG A 424 30.63 12.91 40.99
CA ARG A 424 30.55 12.19 42.28
C ARG A 424 31.87 11.55 42.72
N ARG A 425 32.69 11.07 41.78
CA ARG A 425 33.96 10.35 42.04
C ARG A 425 35.20 11.26 42.00
N HIS A 426 35.22 12.19 41.05
CA HIS A 426 36.39 12.95 40.62
C HIS A 426 36.23 14.47 40.78
N GLY A 427 35.04 15.01 41.04
CA GLY A 427 34.80 16.45 41.09
C GLY A 427 35.50 17.20 42.24
N GLN A 428 36.00 16.50 43.26
CA GLN A 428 36.76 17.11 44.36
C GLN A 428 38.26 17.17 44.04
N LYS A 429 38.93 18.28 44.37
CA LYS A 429 40.37 18.46 44.11
C LYS A 429 41.23 17.53 44.96
N ARG A 430 41.05 17.53 46.28
CA ARG A 430 41.71 16.62 47.24
C ARG A 430 40.78 15.50 47.67
N LYS A 431 41.31 14.28 47.78
CA LYS A 431 40.56 13.09 48.20
C LYS A 431 41.35 12.26 49.18
N VAL A 432 40.78 12.05 50.36
CA VAL A 432 41.35 11.19 51.41
C VAL A 432 41.29 9.73 50.97
N ILE A 433 42.41 9.01 51.09
CA ILE A 433 42.53 7.57 50.87
C ILE A 433 42.97 6.84 52.14
N SER A 434 42.80 5.51 52.20
CA SER A 434 43.27 4.68 53.31
C SER A 434 44.79 4.48 53.29
N ALA A 435 45.38 4.30 54.48
CA ALA A 435 46.83 4.17 54.66
C ALA A 435 47.48 2.95 53.98
N GLU A 436 46.67 1.99 53.52
CA GLU A 436 47.11 0.76 52.85
C GLU A 436 47.65 0.98 51.42
N LEU A 437 47.64 2.22 50.93
CA LEU A 437 48.02 2.63 49.56
C LEU A 437 49.05 3.78 49.54
N GLN A 438 49.86 3.94 50.59
CA GLN A 438 50.76 5.09 50.74
C GLN A 438 52.10 4.97 50.01
N GLU A 439 52.39 5.96 49.17
CA GLU A 439 53.72 6.62 49.13
C GLU A 439 53.63 7.94 49.93
N ASP A 440 54.75 8.47 50.44
CA ASP A 440 54.78 9.60 51.38
C ASP A 440 54.45 10.99 50.76
N THR A 441 53.98 11.05 49.51
CA THR A 441 53.80 12.30 48.73
C THR A 441 52.38 12.48 48.18
N GLU A 442 51.91 13.73 48.11
CA GLU A 442 50.66 14.09 47.41
C GLU A 442 50.73 13.58 45.96
N THR A 443 49.84 12.66 45.59
CA THR A 443 49.88 11.99 44.28
C THR A 443 48.74 12.50 43.41
N GLU A 444 49.07 13.15 42.30
CA GLU A 444 48.08 13.60 41.32
C GLU A 444 47.74 12.47 40.33
N THR A 445 46.46 12.14 40.23
CA THR A 445 45.94 11.18 39.25
C THR A 445 45.91 11.76 37.85
N GLU A 446 45.87 10.91 36.81
CA GLU A 446 45.66 11.30 35.40
C GLU A 446 44.43 12.20 35.18
N ALA A 447 43.45 12.15 36.08
CA ALA A 447 42.24 12.99 36.06
C ALA A 447 42.42 14.38 36.73
N GLY A 448 43.60 14.72 37.26
CA GLY A 448 43.87 15.96 38.00
C GLY A 448 43.29 15.99 39.42
N GLN A 449 42.98 14.83 40.01
CA GLN A 449 42.59 14.72 41.42
C GLN A 449 43.82 14.36 42.26
N ILE A 450 44.07 15.13 43.31
CA ILE A 450 45.15 14.93 44.28
C ILE A 450 44.67 13.93 45.33
N LEU A 451 45.36 12.80 45.46
CA LEU A 451 45.16 11.83 46.53
C LEU A 451 46.01 12.25 47.74
N VAL A 452 45.38 12.24 48.92
CA VAL A 452 46.00 12.66 50.18
C VAL A 452 45.74 11.66 51.29
N ALA A 453 46.71 11.50 52.19
CA ALA A 453 46.49 10.89 53.50
C ALA A 453 45.61 11.81 54.36
N LYS A 454 45.05 11.27 55.46
CA LYS A 454 44.20 12.09 56.34
C LYS A 454 45.00 13.22 57.00
N GLU A 455 46.23 12.92 57.38
CA GLU A 455 47.19 13.81 58.04
C GLU A 455 47.55 14.98 57.13
N GLN A 456 47.73 14.71 55.83
CA GLN A 456 47.94 15.72 54.79
C GLN A 456 46.69 16.61 54.60
N MET A 457 45.49 16.03 54.62
CA MET A 457 44.23 16.79 54.55
C MET A 457 44.09 17.73 55.76
N SER A 458 44.29 17.24 56.99
CA SER A 458 44.23 18.07 58.20
C SER A 458 45.33 19.15 58.23
N ALA A 459 46.53 18.86 57.69
CA ALA A 459 47.59 19.87 57.55
C ALA A 459 47.26 20.97 56.53
N TRP A 460 46.61 20.63 55.41
CA TRP A 460 46.09 21.61 54.45
C TRP A 460 44.99 22.49 55.07
N ILE A 461 44.06 21.90 55.83
CA ILE A 461 43.01 22.63 56.55
C ILE A 461 43.63 23.58 57.58
N LYS A 462 44.60 23.12 58.38
CA LYS A 462 45.31 23.97 59.35
C LYS A 462 46.03 25.14 58.69
N LYS A 463 46.70 24.90 57.55
CA LYS A 463 47.37 25.96 56.76
C LYS A 463 46.40 27.05 56.28
N ILE A 464 45.14 26.70 55.98
CA ILE A 464 44.10 27.67 55.60
C ILE A 464 43.48 28.32 56.85
N TYR A 465 43.30 27.60 57.96
CA TYR A 465 42.90 28.17 59.24
C TYR A 465 43.87 29.28 59.70
N ASP A 466 45.17 29.00 59.69
CA ASP A 466 46.21 29.97 60.05
C ASP A 466 46.29 31.17 59.08
N ARG A 467 45.87 31.01 57.81
CA ARG A 467 45.76 32.10 56.84
C ARG A 467 44.49 32.96 57.02
N THR A 468 43.38 32.35 57.41
CA THR A 468 42.04 32.99 57.48
C THR A 468 41.66 33.52 58.86
N ARG A 469 42.52 33.32 59.86
CA ARG A 469 42.39 33.82 61.23
C ARG A 469 42.19 35.34 61.31
N GLY A 470 41.14 35.75 62.01
CA GLY A 470 40.68 37.13 62.11
C GLY A 470 40.62 37.66 63.55
N ARG A 471 39.41 37.83 64.08
CA ARG A 471 39.13 38.37 65.43
C ARG A 471 38.30 37.42 66.31
N GLU A 472 37.96 36.26 65.78
CA GLU A 472 37.30 35.17 66.48
C GLU A 472 38.19 34.60 67.60
N LEU A 473 37.55 34.01 68.62
CA LEU A 473 38.28 33.35 69.70
C LEU A 473 38.95 32.06 69.16
N PRO A 474 40.21 31.76 69.55
CA PRO A 474 40.88 30.52 69.18
C PRO A 474 39.98 29.30 69.42
N GLY A 475 39.93 28.40 68.44
CA GLY A 475 39.03 27.24 68.46
C GLY A 475 37.63 27.45 67.90
N ASN A 476 37.36 28.60 67.29
CA ASN A 476 36.23 28.78 66.39
C ASN A 476 36.76 29.01 64.96
N GLY A 477 35.97 28.62 63.96
CA GLY A 477 36.23 28.96 62.55
C GLY A 477 35.51 30.25 62.14
N ASN A 478 36.14 31.01 61.25
CA ASN A 478 35.52 32.16 60.58
C ASN A 478 34.85 31.71 59.26
N HIS A 479 33.80 32.39 58.80
CA HIS A 479 33.11 32.06 57.54
C HIS A 479 34.03 32.02 56.32
N ALA A 480 35.08 32.85 56.28
CA ALA A 480 36.10 32.87 55.23
C ALA A 480 36.90 31.54 55.13
N LEU A 481 37.07 30.79 56.22
CA LEU A 481 37.72 29.48 56.22
C LEU A 481 36.95 28.49 55.36
N LEU A 482 35.63 28.41 55.55
CA LEU A 482 34.77 27.52 54.76
C LEU A 482 34.73 27.93 53.28
N SER A 483 34.76 29.24 52.98
CA SER A 483 34.89 29.75 51.61
C SER A 483 36.18 29.26 50.93
N GLU A 484 37.36 29.56 51.50
CA GLU A 484 38.64 29.21 50.87
C GLU A 484 38.82 27.69 50.73
N LEU A 485 38.38 26.91 51.72
CA LEU A 485 38.36 25.45 51.67
C LEU A 485 37.42 24.93 50.56
N PHE A 486 36.22 25.49 50.45
CA PHE A 486 35.25 25.08 49.43
C PHE A 486 35.75 25.42 48.02
N HIS A 487 36.19 26.67 47.78
CA HIS A 487 36.67 27.14 46.48
C HIS A 487 37.88 26.36 45.96
N GLU A 488 38.85 26.02 46.82
CA GLU A 488 39.96 25.17 46.38
C GLU A 488 39.53 23.72 46.14
N GLN A 489 38.52 23.22 46.86
CA GLN A 489 38.01 21.85 46.73
C GLN A 489 37.07 21.66 45.54
N SER A 490 36.37 22.72 45.09
CA SER A 490 35.48 22.75 43.92
C SER A 490 36.16 23.26 42.63
N SER A 491 37.42 23.71 42.67
CA SER A 491 38.07 24.44 41.57
C SER A 491 38.08 23.74 40.20
N ARG A 492 37.89 22.42 40.15
CA ARG A 492 37.85 21.59 38.93
C ARG A 492 36.44 21.44 38.32
N TRP A 493 35.39 21.94 38.98
CA TRP A 493 34.01 21.85 38.47
C TRP A 493 33.82 22.58 37.14
N GLY A 494 34.54 23.69 36.93
CA GLY A 494 34.43 24.51 35.73
C GLY A 494 34.92 23.82 34.46
N ASP A 495 35.99 23.03 34.55
CA ASP A 495 36.50 22.24 33.41
C ASP A 495 35.58 21.07 33.10
N ILE A 496 35.28 20.25 34.13
CA ILE A 496 34.42 19.06 34.00
C ILE A 496 33.03 19.41 33.45
N ALA A 497 32.47 20.56 33.82
CA ALA A 497 31.19 21.02 33.29
C ALA A 497 31.28 21.59 31.86
N ARG A 498 32.41 22.22 31.48
CA ARG A 498 32.64 22.65 30.08
C ARG A 498 32.77 21.46 29.15
N ASP A 499 33.54 20.45 29.55
CA ASP A 499 33.73 19.23 28.76
C ASP A 499 32.40 18.49 28.53
N HIS A 500 31.54 18.43 29.57
CA HIS A 500 30.19 17.87 29.46
C HIS A 500 29.27 18.67 28.52
N VAL A 501 29.29 20.01 28.60
CA VAL A 501 28.52 20.87 27.68
C VAL A 501 28.94 20.65 26.23
N ASN A 502 30.25 20.55 25.97
CA ASN A 502 30.79 20.27 24.63
C ASN A 502 30.31 18.90 24.11
N ALA A 503 30.44 17.84 24.92
CA ALA A 503 30.00 16.49 24.53
C ALA A 503 28.50 16.42 24.19
N ILE A 504 27.65 17.16 24.93
CA ILE A 504 26.22 17.28 24.62
C ILE A 504 25.99 18.06 23.33
N THR A 505 26.75 19.13 23.06
CA THR A 505 26.68 19.88 21.80
C THR A 505 27.07 19.03 20.58
N ASP A 506 28.13 18.22 20.69
CA ASP A 506 28.55 17.32 19.61
C ASP A 506 27.51 16.23 19.32
N LEU A 507 26.92 15.65 20.36
CA LEU A 507 25.83 14.66 20.28
C LEU A 507 24.59 15.27 19.58
N VAL A 508 24.19 16.47 19.98
CA VAL A 508 23.08 17.23 19.36
C VAL A 508 23.38 17.55 17.90
N TYR A 509 24.62 17.94 17.57
CA TYR A 509 25.02 18.21 16.19
C TYR A 509 24.89 16.97 15.30
N GLN A 510 25.37 15.80 15.77
CA GLN A 510 25.25 14.53 15.05
C GLN A 510 23.80 14.15 14.78
N PHE A 511 22.93 14.21 15.80
CA PHE A 511 21.49 13.96 15.65
C PHE A 511 20.85 14.89 14.61
N VAL A 512 21.15 16.19 14.67
CA VAL A 512 20.59 17.18 13.75
C VAL A 512 21.06 16.97 12.31
N GLN A 513 22.32 16.61 12.08
CA GLN A 513 22.81 16.27 10.73
C GLN A 513 22.08 15.02 10.17
N SER A 514 21.86 13.98 10.99
CA SER A 514 21.08 12.81 10.59
C SER A 514 19.63 13.17 10.28
N ALA A 515 18.97 14.00 11.11
CA ALA A 515 17.61 14.48 10.86
C ALA A 515 17.51 15.32 9.56
N CYS A 516 18.49 16.19 9.28
CA CYS A 516 18.57 16.93 8.01
C CYS A 516 18.77 15.99 6.81
N ALA A 517 19.57 14.93 6.94
CA ALA A 517 19.76 13.94 5.89
C ALA A 517 18.51 13.07 5.64
N PHE A 518 17.74 12.77 6.70
CA PHE A 518 16.49 12.03 6.61
C PHE A 518 15.40 12.85 5.91
N VAL A 519 15.13 14.08 6.36
CA VAL A 519 14.06 14.93 5.82
C VAL A 519 14.42 15.50 4.44
N ILE A 520 15.68 15.92 4.23
CA ILE A 520 16.08 16.68 3.02
C ILE A 520 16.83 15.77 2.04
N LYS A 521 16.11 15.26 1.03
CA LYS A 521 16.67 14.43 -0.04
C LYS A 521 17.47 15.26 -1.08
N ASP A 522 17.06 16.49 -1.35
CA ASP A 522 17.80 17.42 -2.21
C ASP A 522 19.15 17.80 -1.57
N THR A 523 20.25 17.33 -2.16
CA THR A 523 21.58 17.50 -1.59
C THR A 523 22.06 18.96 -1.60
N ASN A 524 21.60 19.79 -2.55
CA ASN A 524 21.95 21.20 -2.61
C ASN A 524 21.20 21.97 -1.52
N ALA A 525 19.88 21.81 -1.45
CA ALA A 525 19.08 22.45 -0.40
C ALA A 525 19.52 22.00 1.01
N ARG A 526 19.85 20.72 1.18
CA ARG A 526 20.37 20.18 2.45
C ARG A 526 21.66 20.89 2.89
N GLN A 527 22.61 21.13 1.99
CA GLN A 527 23.86 21.81 2.34
C GLN A 527 23.61 23.23 2.84
N THR A 528 22.83 24.04 2.11
CA THR A 528 22.56 25.43 2.48
C THR A 528 21.75 25.54 3.78
N ILE A 529 20.73 24.69 3.97
CA ILE A 529 19.91 24.65 5.19
C ILE A 529 20.75 24.19 6.40
N SER A 530 21.62 23.18 6.22
CA SER A 530 22.50 22.69 7.29
C SER A 530 23.48 23.76 7.79
N SER A 531 23.88 24.71 6.92
CA SER A 531 24.71 25.86 7.33
C SER A 531 23.97 26.78 8.29
N ILE A 532 22.73 27.17 7.96
CA ILE A 532 21.87 28.03 8.81
C ILE A 532 21.60 27.37 10.17
N ILE A 533 21.36 26.06 10.16
CA ILE A 533 21.14 25.28 11.38
C ILE A 533 22.41 25.23 12.24
N THR A 534 23.58 25.01 11.62
CA THR A 534 24.88 24.96 12.33
C THR A 534 25.21 26.29 13.02
N GLU A 535 24.91 27.43 12.39
CA GLU A 535 25.11 28.75 12.99
C GLU A 535 24.28 28.94 14.28
N LYS A 536 22.97 28.65 14.22
CA LYS A 536 22.07 28.73 15.38
C LYS A 536 22.43 27.73 16.49
N LEU A 537 22.89 26.53 16.13
CA LEU A 537 23.43 25.56 17.11
C LEU A 537 24.65 26.12 17.84
N GLY A 538 25.54 26.81 17.11
CA GLY A 538 26.68 27.52 17.70
C GLY A 538 26.26 28.62 18.69
N ASP A 539 25.18 29.35 18.42
CA ASP A 539 24.65 30.36 19.35
C ASP A 539 23.98 29.74 20.59
N ASN A 540 23.25 28.62 20.44
CA ASN A 540 22.74 27.84 21.57
C ASN A 540 23.89 27.36 22.48
N ALA A 541 24.99 26.87 21.91
CA ALA A 541 26.19 26.45 22.66
C ALA A 541 26.89 27.63 23.36
N LYS A 542 27.02 28.80 22.72
CA LYS A 542 27.52 30.04 23.36
C LYS A 542 26.64 30.44 24.55
N GLY A 543 25.31 30.37 24.38
CA GLY A 543 24.34 30.64 25.44
C GLY A 543 24.50 29.70 26.65
N ALA A 544 24.65 28.39 26.38
CA ALA A 544 24.91 27.38 27.40
C ALA A 544 26.21 27.66 28.18
N LEU A 545 27.32 27.90 27.48
CA LEU A 545 28.61 28.22 28.11
C LEU A 545 28.57 29.54 28.90
N HIS A 546 27.80 30.53 28.45
CA HIS A 546 27.57 31.75 29.22
C HIS A 546 26.75 31.50 30.48
N GLU A 547 25.68 30.70 30.44
CA GLU A 547 24.92 30.34 31.64
C GLU A 547 25.77 29.54 32.65
N LEU A 548 26.61 28.62 32.17
CA LEU A 548 27.60 27.91 33.00
C LEU A 548 28.57 28.89 33.69
N SER A 549 28.99 29.96 33.02
CA SER A 549 29.85 31.00 33.62
C SER A 549 29.18 31.74 34.78
N LYS A 550 27.84 31.88 34.79
CA LYS A 550 27.09 32.44 35.92
C LYS A 550 27.04 31.47 37.10
N LEU A 551 26.72 30.19 36.86
CA LEU A 551 26.73 29.16 37.90
C LEU A 551 28.11 29.04 38.58
N LEU A 552 29.19 29.18 37.82
CA LEU A 552 30.56 29.20 38.36
C LEU A 552 30.88 30.48 39.15
N ALA A 553 30.27 31.62 38.81
CA ALA A 553 30.38 32.85 39.59
C ALA A 553 29.56 32.79 40.90
N ASP A 554 28.39 32.13 40.88
CA ASP A 554 27.57 31.89 42.08
C ASP A 554 28.32 30.99 43.09
N GLU A 555 28.92 29.89 42.64
CA GLU A 555 29.71 28.97 43.49
C GLU A 555 31.06 29.60 43.95
N ALA A 556 31.54 30.64 43.27
CA ALA A 556 32.67 31.47 43.72
C ALA A 556 32.28 32.51 44.80
N GLY A 557 30.99 32.62 45.13
CA GLY A 557 30.49 33.40 46.25
C GLY A 557 30.77 32.77 47.63
N TYR A 558 30.21 33.36 48.68
CA TYR A 558 30.28 32.78 50.03
C TYR A 558 29.37 31.54 50.14
N PRO A 559 29.83 30.43 50.77
CA PRO A 559 29.01 29.25 51.01
C PRO A 559 27.70 29.56 51.74
N ILE A 560 26.59 29.41 51.02
CA ILE A 560 25.22 29.55 51.56
C ILE A 560 24.38 28.33 51.21
N THR A 561 23.52 27.90 52.13
CA THR A 561 22.51 26.87 51.85
C THR A 561 21.35 26.94 52.84
N TYR A 562 20.13 26.76 52.31
CA TYR A 562 18.90 26.58 53.10
C TYR A 562 18.44 25.11 53.11
N ASN A 563 19.26 24.20 52.57
CA ASN A 563 18.90 22.80 52.42
C ASN A 563 19.19 22.03 53.72
N HIS A 564 18.13 21.50 54.37
CA HIS A 564 18.22 20.75 55.62
C HIS A 564 19.17 19.53 55.57
N TYR A 565 19.43 18.98 54.38
CA TYR A 565 20.45 17.94 54.19
C TYR A 565 21.86 18.35 54.65
N TYR A 566 22.18 19.65 54.73
CA TYR A 566 23.41 20.14 55.35
C TYR A 566 23.46 19.78 56.84
N THR A 567 22.43 20.19 57.59
CA THR A 567 22.29 19.90 59.03
C THR A 567 22.30 18.39 59.30
N ASP A 568 21.61 17.62 58.49
CA ASP A 568 21.62 16.15 58.52
C ASP A 568 23.03 15.57 58.32
N ASN A 569 23.78 16.05 57.32
CA ASN A 569 25.15 15.60 57.06
C ASN A 569 26.08 15.93 58.24
N VAL A 570 26.01 17.16 58.77
CA VAL A 570 26.79 17.59 59.95
C VAL A 570 26.43 16.73 61.17
N GLN A 571 25.15 16.51 61.47
CA GLN A 571 24.73 15.67 62.60
C GLN A 571 25.16 14.20 62.44
N ARG A 572 25.05 13.62 61.24
CA ARG A 572 25.52 12.25 60.95
C ARG A 572 27.03 12.13 61.12
N ALA A 573 27.79 13.12 60.65
CA ALA A 573 29.24 13.17 60.84
C ALA A 573 29.60 13.30 62.34
N ARG A 574 28.91 14.17 63.10
CA ARG A 574 29.11 14.33 64.56
C ARG A 574 28.80 13.04 65.32
N ASN A 575 27.70 12.36 64.99
CA ASN A 575 27.34 11.09 65.60
C ASN A 575 28.31 9.95 65.23
N ASN A 576 28.84 9.91 64.00
CA ASN A 576 29.83 8.91 63.59
C ASN A 576 31.18 9.14 64.29
N ARG A 577 31.64 10.39 64.41
CA ARG A 577 32.83 10.72 65.18
C ARG A 577 32.65 10.42 66.66
N TRP A 578 31.52 10.82 67.27
CA TRP A 578 31.21 10.53 68.66
C TRP A 578 31.25 9.04 68.97
N ARG A 579 30.76 8.18 68.05
CA ARG A 579 30.92 6.72 68.14
C ARG A 579 32.37 6.24 68.06
N GLN A 580 33.20 6.86 67.21
CA GLN A 580 34.63 6.53 67.11
C GLN A 580 35.40 6.96 68.37
N ASP A 581 35.10 8.16 68.90
CA ASP A 581 35.75 8.70 70.08
C ASP A 581 35.30 7.95 71.34
N LEU A 582 34.01 7.64 71.50
CA LEU A 582 33.52 6.72 72.53
C LEU A 582 34.21 5.35 72.47
N ARG A 583 34.37 4.77 71.27
CA ARG A 583 35.07 3.49 71.09
C ARG A 583 36.55 3.59 71.48
N THR A 584 37.18 4.72 71.20
CA THR A 584 38.60 4.97 71.51
C THR A 584 38.78 5.20 73.02
N SER A 585 37.97 6.06 73.63
CA SER A 585 37.94 6.28 75.09
C SER A 585 37.60 5.02 75.87
N LEU A 586 36.67 4.19 75.37
CA LEU A 586 36.36 2.90 75.97
C LEU A 586 37.56 1.93 75.88
N ASN A 587 38.21 1.81 74.71
CA ASN A 587 39.42 1.00 74.57
C ASN A 587 40.56 1.49 75.50
N ASN A 588 40.72 2.81 75.63
CA ASN A 588 41.73 3.42 76.50
C ASN A 588 41.43 3.14 77.99
N ALA A 589 40.19 3.34 78.45
CA ALA A 589 39.78 3.00 79.81
C ALA A 589 39.94 1.49 80.10
N ILE A 590 39.60 0.63 79.13
CA ILE A 590 39.81 -0.83 79.23
C ILE A 590 41.29 -1.19 79.40
N THR A 591 42.19 -0.49 78.73
CA THR A 591 43.64 -0.76 78.82
C THR A 591 44.32 -0.09 80.03
N GLN A 592 43.92 1.12 80.40
CA GLN A 592 44.57 1.93 81.44
C GLN A 592 43.90 1.77 82.83
N ASP A 593 42.59 1.97 82.93
CA ASP A 593 41.86 1.90 84.21
C ASP A 593 41.56 0.46 84.65
N TRP A 594 41.39 -0.46 83.67
CA TRP A 594 40.99 -1.84 83.90
C TRP A 594 42.04 -2.91 83.54
N ASN A 595 43.27 -2.53 83.20
CA ASN A 595 44.39 -3.45 82.90
C ASN A 595 44.02 -4.58 81.90
N GLY A 596 43.18 -4.28 80.89
CA GLY A 596 42.69 -5.23 79.89
C GLY A 596 41.54 -6.14 80.32
N ARG A 597 40.97 -5.98 81.53
CA ARG A 597 39.84 -6.79 82.03
C ARG A 597 38.57 -5.96 82.21
N PHE A 598 37.83 -5.76 81.11
CA PHE A 598 36.55 -5.07 81.15
C PHE A 598 35.46 -5.92 81.81
N HIS A 599 35.10 -5.60 83.06
CA HIS A 599 33.92 -6.13 83.73
C HIS A 599 33.33 -5.02 84.61
N VAL A 600 32.05 -4.71 84.41
CA VAL A 600 31.32 -3.65 85.12
C VAL A 600 30.04 -4.25 85.67
N ASN A 601 29.93 -4.32 87.00
CA ASN A 601 28.72 -4.74 87.67
C ASN A 601 27.72 -3.57 87.75
N ASN A 602 26.46 -3.87 88.06
CA ASN A 602 25.43 -2.87 88.30
C ASN A 602 25.57 -2.17 89.68
N SER A 603 26.81 -1.87 90.10
CA SER A 603 27.09 -1.11 91.32
C SER A 603 27.20 0.39 91.00
N PRO A 604 26.70 1.29 91.86
CA PRO A 604 26.81 2.73 91.61
C PRO A 604 28.25 3.20 91.40
N ASP A 605 29.19 2.68 92.19
CA ASP A 605 30.61 3.09 92.12
C ASP A 605 31.29 2.66 90.81
N GLU A 606 30.99 1.47 90.27
CA GLU A 606 31.58 1.01 89.00
C GLU A 606 30.93 1.70 87.80
N ILE A 607 29.63 2.00 87.87
CA ILE A 607 28.94 2.82 86.86
C ILE A 607 29.49 4.26 86.88
N SER A 608 29.68 4.86 88.06
CA SER A 608 30.31 6.18 88.18
C SER A 608 31.74 6.17 87.66
N ARG A 609 32.55 5.13 87.94
CA ARG A 609 33.91 4.99 87.37
C ARG A 609 33.87 4.91 85.84
N LEU A 610 33.00 4.08 85.25
CA LEU A 610 32.81 4.01 83.80
C LEU A 610 32.44 5.38 83.20
N VAL A 611 31.50 6.10 83.83
CA VAL A 611 31.08 7.44 83.38
C VAL A 611 32.22 8.45 83.49
N THR A 612 32.97 8.47 84.59
CA THR A 612 34.12 9.37 84.78
C THR A 612 35.25 9.08 83.79
N SER A 613 35.59 7.80 83.55
CA SER A 613 36.61 7.43 82.54
C SER A 613 36.18 7.84 81.12
N LEU A 614 34.91 7.66 80.77
CA LEU A 614 34.37 8.11 79.47
C LEU A 614 34.32 9.65 79.35
N GLN A 615 34.09 10.37 80.44
CA GLN A 615 34.10 11.84 80.47
C GLN A 615 35.50 12.42 80.34
N ASN A 616 36.47 11.90 81.09
CA ASN A 616 37.84 12.43 81.17
C ASN A 616 38.60 12.39 79.83
N HIS A 617 38.27 11.42 78.96
CA HIS A 617 38.93 11.25 77.66
C HIS A 617 38.22 11.92 76.48
N HIS A 618 37.12 12.67 76.70
CA HIS A 618 36.28 13.20 75.61
C HIS A 618 36.39 14.72 75.38
N ILE A 619 37.43 15.38 75.89
CA ILE A 619 37.65 16.83 75.71
C ILE A 619 38.87 17.04 74.81
N ILE A 620 38.66 17.58 73.61
CA ILE A 620 39.75 18.13 72.78
C ILE A 620 40.20 19.44 73.45
N VAL A 621 41.40 19.42 74.02
CA VAL A 621 41.99 20.57 74.72
C VAL A 621 42.74 21.51 73.75
N ASP A 622 43.20 20.98 72.62
CA ASP A 622 43.79 21.80 71.55
C ASP A 622 42.68 22.51 70.76
N MET A 623 42.62 23.83 70.92
CA MET A 623 41.63 24.68 70.26
C MET A 623 41.85 24.68 68.73
N GLU A 624 43.08 24.58 68.24
CA GLU A 624 43.38 24.59 66.80
C GLU A 624 42.98 23.28 66.14
N GLU A 625 43.27 22.13 66.78
CA GLU A 625 42.79 20.81 66.35
C GLU A 625 41.26 20.83 66.23
N ARG A 626 40.57 21.37 67.25
CA ARG A 626 39.11 21.49 67.26
C ARG A 626 38.58 22.35 66.10
N ALA A 627 39.15 23.53 65.85
CA ALA A 627 38.70 24.40 64.76
C ALA A 627 38.92 23.78 63.38
N CYS A 628 40.08 23.15 63.16
CA CYS A 628 40.36 22.44 61.90
C CYS A 628 39.42 21.25 61.70
N TYR A 629 39.13 20.51 62.77
CA TYR A 629 38.20 19.39 62.74
C TYR A 629 36.76 19.83 62.44
N GLU A 630 36.21 20.84 63.14
CA GLU A 630 34.87 21.36 62.86
C GLU A 630 34.77 21.90 61.41
N ALA A 631 35.82 22.53 60.88
CA ALA A 631 35.89 22.98 59.49
C ALA A 631 35.95 21.82 58.46
N GLU A 632 36.66 20.71 58.75
CA GLU A 632 36.67 19.50 57.92
C GLU A 632 35.25 18.94 57.76
N MET A 633 34.49 18.87 58.86
CA MET A 633 33.12 18.37 58.88
C MET A 633 32.16 19.24 58.07
N ASP A 634 32.19 20.55 58.29
CA ASP A 634 31.26 21.49 57.68
C ASP A 634 31.57 21.65 56.18
N LEU A 635 32.84 21.61 55.78
CA LEU A 635 33.27 21.47 54.37
C LEU A 635 32.69 20.20 53.74
N ASP A 636 32.92 19.04 54.35
CA ASP A 636 32.52 17.74 53.81
C ASP A 636 30.99 17.53 53.86
N ALA A 637 30.27 18.30 54.67
CA ALA A 637 28.80 18.37 54.67
C ALA A 637 28.25 19.33 53.61
N TYR A 638 28.84 20.53 53.47
CA TYR A 638 28.43 21.55 52.49
C TYR A 638 28.71 21.10 51.06
N TYR A 639 29.94 20.64 50.79
CA TYR A 639 30.39 20.20 49.48
C TYR A 639 29.48 19.10 48.88
N LYS A 640 28.98 18.17 49.71
CA LYS A 640 28.04 17.11 49.28
C LYS A 640 26.65 17.63 48.91
N VAL A 641 26.25 18.80 49.40
CA VAL A 641 25.01 19.49 49.01
C VAL A 641 25.26 20.34 47.76
N ALA A 642 26.24 21.25 47.81
CA ALA A 642 26.57 22.15 46.70
C ALA A 642 26.82 21.39 45.38
N ARG A 643 27.62 20.31 45.41
CA ARG A 643 27.90 19.49 44.21
C ARG A 643 26.64 18.88 43.59
N LYS A 644 25.61 18.53 44.39
CA LYS A 644 24.34 18.02 43.84
C LYS A 644 23.60 19.16 43.14
N THR A 645 23.42 20.28 43.83
CA THR A 645 22.79 21.49 43.29
C THR A 645 23.47 21.93 41.98
N PHE A 646 24.80 21.94 41.94
CA PHE A 646 25.58 22.31 40.75
C PHE A 646 25.35 21.34 39.59
N VAL A 647 25.40 20.02 39.82
CA VAL A 647 25.11 19.01 38.78
C VAL A 647 23.68 19.15 38.24
N ASP A 648 22.69 19.28 39.13
CA ASP A 648 21.28 19.47 38.74
C ASP A 648 21.09 20.80 37.98
N ASN A 649 21.83 21.85 38.35
CA ASN A 649 21.83 23.15 37.67
C ASN A 649 22.50 23.09 36.29
N VAL A 650 23.62 22.39 36.11
CA VAL A 650 24.24 22.21 34.78
C VAL A 650 23.27 21.46 33.86
N CYS A 651 22.68 20.35 34.31
CA CYS A 651 21.70 19.63 33.50
C CYS A 651 20.47 20.50 33.15
N ARG A 652 19.85 21.18 34.13
CA ARG A 652 18.56 21.88 33.92
C ARG A 652 18.67 23.31 33.41
N GLN A 653 19.68 24.06 33.85
CA GLN A 653 19.83 25.48 33.53
C GLN A 653 20.78 25.72 32.36
N VAL A 654 21.77 24.85 32.14
CA VAL A 654 22.66 24.94 30.97
C VAL A 654 22.12 24.11 29.81
N ILE A 655 21.97 22.79 29.99
CA ILE A 655 21.65 21.87 28.89
C ILE A 655 20.17 21.96 28.45
N GLU A 656 19.20 21.68 29.34
CA GLU A 656 17.78 21.70 28.93
C GLU A 656 17.36 23.09 28.40
N ARG A 657 17.76 24.16 29.08
CA ARG A 657 17.35 25.55 28.78
C ARG A 657 17.94 26.10 27.47
N HIS A 658 19.25 25.97 27.25
CA HIS A 658 19.91 26.64 26.13
C HIS A 658 20.15 25.73 24.92
N ILE A 659 20.31 24.42 25.13
CA ILE A 659 20.56 23.47 24.05
C ILE A 659 19.25 22.84 23.56
N LEU A 660 18.45 22.25 24.46
CA LEU A 660 17.31 21.42 24.06
C LEU A 660 16.00 22.20 23.83
N THR A 661 15.65 23.13 24.72
CA THR A 661 14.43 23.95 24.56
C THR A 661 14.43 24.74 23.25
N ASN A 662 15.62 25.14 22.77
CA ASN A 662 15.80 25.87 21.52
C ASN A 662 16.03 24.97 20.30
N LEU A 663 16.14 23.64 20.46
CA LEU A 663 16.49 22.76 19.34
C LEU A 663 15.39 22.68 18.26
N PRO A 664 14.09 22.61 18.60
CA PRO A 664 13.01 22.63 17.59
C PRO A 664 12.85 23.97 16.86
N THR A 665 13.54 25.05 17.29
CA THR A 665 13.43 26.38 16.67
C THR A 665 14.63 26.75 15.79
N VAL A 666 15.63 25.87 15.65
CA VAL A 666 16.77 26.11 14.74
C VAL A 666 16.31 26.17 13.27
N PHE A 667 15.33 25.37 12.87
CA PHE A 667 14.69 25.48 11.56
C PHE A 667 13.21 25.12 11.69
N ASN A 668 12.34 26.08 11.38
CA ASN A 668 10.89 25.99 11.58
C ASN A 668 10.14 26.88 10.56
N PRO A 669 8.82 26.71 10.38
CA PRO A 669 8.03 27.49 9.42
C PRO A 669 8.14 29.01 9.57
N MET A 670 8.31 29.51 10.80
CA MET A 670 8.52 30.94 11.05
C MET A 670 9.86 31.45 10.50
N THR A 671 10.92 30.65 10.58
CA THR A 671 12.20 30.95 9.93
C THR A 671 12.02 31.05 8.41
N VAL A 672 11.35 30.08 7.79
CA VAL A 672 11.06 30.10 6.33
C VAL A 672 10.16 31.27 5.91
N SER A 673 9.28 31.70 6.79
CA SER A 673 8.42 32.87 6.57
C SER A 673 9.20 34.20 6.58
N SER A 674 10.37 34.23 7.25
CA SER A 674 11.21 35.44 7.34
C SER A 674 12.18 35.64 6.16
N PHE A 675 12.45 34.62 5.35
CA PHE A 675 13.34 34.71 4.19
C PHE A 675 12.77 35.60 3.08
N SER A 676 13.64 36.38 2.42
CA SER A 676 13.29 37.10 1.19
C SER A 676 13.15 36.15 0.00
N ASP A 677 12.54 36.60 -1.08
CA ASP A 677 12.41 35.78 -2.29
C ASP A 677 13.77 35.51 -2.99
N GLU A 678 14.78 36.36 -2.74
CA GLU A 678 16.17 36.15 -3.18
C GLU A 678 16.83 35.02 -2.36
N ASP A 679 16.65 35.02 -1.03
CA ASP A 679 17.13 33.96 -0.14
C ASP A 679 16.52 32.60 -0.51
N LEU A 680 15.21 32.56 -0.78
CA LEU A 680 14.51 31.33 -1.17
C LEU A 680 15.10 30.72 -2.45
N VAL A 681 15.33 31.55 -3.48
CA VAL A 681 15.93 31.13 -4.74
C VAL A 681 17.34 30.56 -4.51
N CYS A 682 18.14 31.19 -3.66
CA CYS A 682 19.47 30.70 -3.26
C CYS A 682 19.39 29.36 -2.48
N LEU A 683 18.41 29.23 -1.59
CA LEU A 683 18.27 28.09 -0.68
C LEU A 683 17.80 26.79 -1.35
N ALA A 684 16.84 26.85 -2.28
CA ALA A 684 16.15 25.65 -2.74
C ALA A 684 15.60 25.70 -4.19
N THR A 685 16.20 26.49 -5.08
CA THR A 685 15.95 26.36 -6.52
C THR A 685 16.33 24.97 -7.03
N GLU A 686 15.49 24.42 -7.90
CA GLU A 686 15.64 23.10 -8.51
C GLU A 686 16.70 23.07 -9.63
N SER A 687 17.40 21.94 -9.78
CA SER A 687 18.36 21.78 -10.89
C SER A 687 17.65 21.61 -12.25
N PRO A 688 18.21 22.16 -13.36
CA PRO A 688 17.61 22.03 -14.69
C PRO A 688 17.36 20.59 -15.16
N ARG A 689 18.12 19.61 -14.65
CA ARG A 689 17.96 18.19 -14.97
C ARG A 689 16.68 17.61 -14.39
N VAL A 690 16.43 17.86 -13.10
CA VAL A 690 15.22 17.40 -12.38
C VAL A 690 13.98 18.08 -12.96
N SER A 691 14.07 19.38 -13.23
CA SER A 691 12.99 20.14 -13.89
C SER A 691 12.62 19.58 -15.27
N LYS A 692 13.62 19.34 -16.15
CA LYS A 692 13.40 18.71 -17.47
C LYS A 692 12.79 17.31 -17.33
N ARG A 693 13.31 16.49 -16.41
CA ARG A 693 12.83 15.12 -16.23
C ARG A 693 11.38 15.06 -15.72
N ARG A 694 10.97 15.97 -14.82
CA ARG A 694 9.57 16.07 -14.41
C ARG A 694 8.66 16.39 -15.60
N VAL A 695 9.05 17.32 -16.48
CA VAL A 695 8.24 17.67 -17.66
C VAL A 695 8.07 16.47 -18.60
N GLU A 696 9.14 15.70 -18.86
CA GLU A 696 9.07 14.45 -19.64
C GLU A 696 8.15 13.41 -18.97
N ALA A 697 8.35 13.17 -17.68
CA ALA A 697 7.56 12.20 -16.91
C ALA A 697 6.08 12.58 -16.82
N THR A 698 5.73 13.86 -16.63
CA THR A 698 4.32 14.33 -16.64
C THR A 698 3.68 14.23 -18.03
N GLN A 699 4.43 14.45 -19.10
CA GLN A 699 3.92 14.22 -20.47
C GLN A 699 3.63 12.74 -20.72
N LEU A 700 4.56 11.84 -20.33
CA LEU A 700 4.38 10.40 -20.45
C LEU A 700 3.27 9.86 -19.53
N GLN A 701 3.19 10.33 -18.28
CA GLN A 701 2.09 10.04 -17.35
C GLN A 701 0.74 10.33 -17.98
N LYS A 702 0.58 11.52 -18.58
CA LYS A 702 -0.67 11.90 -19.27
C LYS A 702 -0.95 10.97 -20.46
N ALA A 703 0.04 10.72 -21.31
CA ALA A 703 -0.11 9.84 -22.48
C ALA A 703 -0.53 8.41 -22.10
N LEU A 704 0.04 7.86 -21.02
CA LEU A 704 -0.30 6.54 -20.49
C LEU A 704 -1.71 6.54 -19.85
N ALA A 705 -2.04 7.55 -19.05
CA ALA A 705 -3.37 7.68 -18.43
C ALA A 705 -4.49 7.86 -19.46
N ASP A 706 -4.27 8.69 -20.49
CA ASP A 706 -5.19 8.85 -21.63
C ASP A 706 -5.30 7.54 -22.42
N SER A 707 -4.19 6.79 -22.61
CA SER A 707 -4.19 5.46 -23.24
C SER A 707 -4.90 4.37 -22.43
N LEU A 708 -4.93 4.45 -21.09
CA LEU A 708 -5.72 3.52 -20.25
C LEU A 708 -7.23 3.78 -20.37
N ARG A 709 -7.66 5.03 -20.58
CA ARG A 709 -9.07 5.34 -20.87
C ARG A 709 -9.48 4.81 -22.25
N GLU A 710 -8.58 4.88 -23.23
CA GLU A 710 -8.76 4.29 -24.57
C GLU A 710 -8.54 2.77 -24.64
N LEU A 711 -8.02 2.17 -23.56
CA LEU A 711 -7.98 0.72 -23.32
C LEU A 711 -9.01 0.31 -22.24
N PRO A 712 -10.33 0.46 -22.47
CA PRO A 712 -11.31 -0.13 -21.58
C PRO A 712 -11.11 -1.65 -21.58
N SER A 713 -11.07 -2.22 -20.37
CA SER A 713 -10.72 -3.61 -20.11
C SER A 713 -11.52 -4.58 -20.99
N SER A 714 -10.88 -5.68 -21.38
CA SER A 714 -11.51 -6.73 -22.21
C SER A 714 -12.63 -7.48 -21.48
N THR A 715 -12.90 -7.18 -20.19
CA THR A 715 -14.15 -7.51 -19.50
C THR A 715 -15.38 -6.86 -20.13
N LEU A 716 -15.22 -5.90 -21.06
CA LEU A 716 -16.30 -5.41 -21.94
C LEU A 716 -16.69 -6.40 -23.06
N ALA A 717 -16.90 -7.67 -22.70
CA ALA A 717 -18.00 -8.42 -23.28
C ALA A 717 -19.29 -7.98 -22.58
N SER A 718 -20.36 -7.69 -23.32
CA SER A 718 -21.60 -7.07 -22.80
C SER A 718 -22.50 -8.05 -22.03
N SER A 719 -21.91 -8.84 -21.13
CA SER A 719 -22.57 -9.95 -20.41
C SER A 719 -22.28 -9.99 -18.91
N SER A 720 -21.17 -9.37 -18.46
CA SER A 720 -20.62 -9.55 -17.10
C SER A 720 -20.27 -8.23 -16.39
N ARG A 721 -20.91 -7.10 -16.74
CA ARG A 721 -20.74 -5.83 -16.01
C ARG A 721 -21.39 -5.83 -14.63
N THR A 722 -22.49 -6.56 -14.47
CA THR A 722 -23.23 -6.62 -13.20
C THR A 722 -22.36 -7.24 -12.11
N VAL A 723 -22.42 -6.66 -10.91
CA VAL A 723 -21.74 -7.12 -9.69
C VAL A 723 -22.18 -8.54 -9.25
N ILE A 724 -23.19 -9.11 -9.93
CA ILE A 724 -23.71 -10.48 -9.85
C ILE A 724 -23.74 -11.06 -11.28
N SER A 725 -22.95 -12.10 -11.56
CA SER A 725 -22.54 -12.45 -12.94
C SER A 725 -23.47 -13.37 -13.76
N LEU A 726 -24.53 -13.92 -13.17
CA LEU A 726 -25.13 -15.18 -13.65
C LEU A 726 -26.57 -15.14 -14.22
N ALA A 727 -27.22 -13.98 -14.24
CA ALA A 727 -28.58 -13.86 -14.79
C ALA A 727 -28.67 -14.13 -16.31
N HIS A 728 -27.57 -13.99 -17.06
CA HIS A 728 -27.57 -14.10 -18.53
C HIS A 728 -27.50 -15.54 -19.08
N SER A 729 -26.82 -16.49 -18.42
CA SER A 729 -26.68 -17.87 -18.94
C SER A 729 -28.06 -18.58 -19.08
N LYS A 730 -28.90 -18.41 -18.05
CA LYS A 730 -30.18 -19.14 -17.89
C LYS A 730 -31.27 -18.73 -18.91
N LYS A 731 -31.03 -17.74 -19.80
CA LYS A 731 -31.90 -17.44 -20.96
C LYS A 731 -31.94 -18.56 -22.00
N SER A 732 -30.88 -19.36 -22.14
CA SER A 732 -30.80 -20.44 -23.13
C SER A 732 -31.67 -21.67 -22.78
N LYS A 733 -31.91 -21.93 -21.50
CA LYS A 733 -32.54 -23.16 -21.00
C LYS A 733 -34.08 -23.17 -21.00
N GLN A 734 -34.75 -22.08 -21.40
CA GLN A 734 -36.22 -22.08 -21.54
C GLN A 734 -36.72 -22.91 -22.73
N THR A 735 -35.87 -23.23 -23.71
CA THR A 735 -36.21 -24.18 -24.79
C THR A 735 -35.90 -25.62 -24.39
N GLN A 736 -36.93 -26.31 -23.86
CA GLN A 736 -37.05 -27.78 -23.75
C GLN A 736 -36.01 -28.49 -22.87
N THR A 737 -36.26 -28.58 -21.55
CA THR A 737 -36.30 -29.86 -20.76
C THR A 737 -36.38 -29.63 -19.26
N HIS A 738 -35.79 -28.54 -18.74
CA HIS A 738 -35.70 -28.29 -17.29
C HIS A 738 -36.74 -27.26 -16.79
N GLY A 739 -37.10 -27.37 -15.52
CA GLY A 739 -38.08 -26.49 -14.85
C GLY A 739 -37.52 -25.10 -14.49
N PRO A 740 -38.34 -24.22 -13.88
CA PRO A 740 -37.89 -22.91 -13.43
C PRO A 740 -36.75 -23.01 -12.39
N PRO A 741 -35.80 -22.05 -12.35
CA PRO A 741 -34.64 -22.13 -11.46
C PRO A 741 -34.99 -22.31 -9.97
N PRO A 742 -34.18 -23.06 -9.20
CA PRO A 742 -34.32 -23.17 -7.75
C PRO A 742 -34.35 -21.79 -7.09
N GLY A 743 -35.36 -21.55 -6.24
CA GLY A 743 -35.59 -20.25 -5.60
C GLY A 743 -36.55 -19.31 -6.36
N THR A 744 -36.84 -19.52 -7.65
CA THR A 744 -37.80 -18.66 -8.38
C THR A 744 -39.21 -18.71 -7.76
N SER A 745 -39.60 -19.87 -7.21
CA SER A 745 -40.87 -20.04 -6.47
C SER A 745 -40.86 -19.39 -5.08
N VAL A 746 -39.72 -18.99 -4.54
CA VAL A 746 -39.65 -18.14 -3.33
C VAL A 746 -39.85 -16.69 -3.75
N LEU A 747 -39.06 -16.22 -4.71
CA LEU A 747 -39.10 -14.85 -5.26
C LEU A 747 -40.50 -14.42 -5.73
N THR A 748 -41.25 -15.28 -6.42
CA THR A 748 -42.60 -14.94 -6.91
C THR A 748 -43.70 -14.89 -5.85
N ARG A 749 -43.41 -15.25 -4.59
CA ARG A 749 -44.38 -15.23 -3.46
C ARG A 749 -44.13 -14.12 -2.44
N LEU A 750 -43.09 -13.29 -2.58
CA LEU A 750 -42.78 -12.22 -1.62
C LEU A 750 -43.59 -10.95 -1.90
N ARG A 751 -44.03 -10.25 -0.85
CA ARG A 751 -44.63 -8.90 -0.98
C ARG A 751 -43.65 -7.90 -1.59
N PHE A 752 -42.36 -8.03 -1.26
CA PHE A 752 -41.23 -7.26 -1.81
C PHE A 752 -40.85 -7.69 -3.23
N SER A 753 -41.78 -8.28 -3.99
CA SER A 753 -41.54 -8.77 -5.36
C SER A 753 -42.80 -8.63 -6.22
N ASP A 754 -43.80 -7.89 -5.73
CA ASP A 754 -45.02 -7.56 -6.45
C ASP A 754 -44.84 -6.25 -7.24
N ALA A 755 -45.32 -6.19 -8.48
CA ALA A 755 -45.21 -4.99 -9.32
C ALA A 755 -45.99 -3.79 -8.76
N SER A 756 -46.96 -4.02 -7.87
CA SER A 756 -47.73 -2.97 -7.17
C SER A 756 -47.04 -2.40 -5.92
N TYR A 757 -45.83 -2.84 -5.59
CA TYR A 757 -45.06 -2.33 -4.45
C TYR A 757 -44.87 -0.80 -4.54
N THR A 758 -45.08 -0.10 -3.42
CA THR A 758 -44.97 1.37 -3.34
C THR A 758 -43.86 1.75 -2.34
N PRO A 759 -42.82 2.50 -2.76
CA PRO A 759 -41.72 2.88 -1.88
C PRO A 759 -42.14 3.89 -0.81
N SER A 760 -41.43 3.89 0.31
CA SER A 760 -41.66 4.76 1.48
C SER A 760 -40.41 5.58 1.83
N PRO A 761 -39.87 6.39 0.90
CA PRO A 761 -38.57 7.03 1.07
C PRO A 761 -38.58 8.09 2.19
N ALA A 762 -37.46 8.20 2.92
CA ALA A 762 -37.22 9.21 3.95
C ALA A 762 -36.10 10.16 3.52
N SER A 763 -36.09 11.38 4.05
CA SER A 763 -35.01 12.35 3.78
C SER A 763 -33.78 12.12 4.66
N VAL A 764 -34.00 11.76 5.92
CA VAL A 764 -32.95 11.27 6.82
C VAL A 764 -33.35 9.90 7.35
N VAL A 765 -32.42 8.95 7.30
CA VAL A 765 -32.63 7.59 7.79
C VAL A 765 -31.86 7.35 9.09
N TYR A 766 -32.55 6.86 10.12
CA TYR A 766 -32.04 6.51 11.44
C TYR A 766 -32.21 5.00 11.68
N ARG A 767 -31.12 4.29 12.02
CA ARG A 767 -31.14 2.85 12.33
C ARG A 767 -31.79 2.55 13.69
N SER A 768 -31.62 3.48 14.63
CA SER A 768 -32.07 3.45 16.02
C SER A 768 -32.68 4.81 16.40
N ASP A 769 -33.46 4.86 17.49
CA ASP A 769 -33.97 6.14 18.01
C ASP A 769 -32.80 7.05 18.44
N TRP A 770 -32.73 8.27 17.92
CA TRP A 770 -31.59 9.17 18.12
C TRP A 770 -31.99 10.66 18.11
N ASP A 771 -31.57 11.38 19.16
CA ASP A 771 -31.76 12.84 19.30
C ASP A 771 -33.20 13.31 19.00
N GLY A 772 -34.19 12.59 19.54
CA GLY A 772 -35.62 12.86 19.33
C GLY A 772 -36.20 12.38 18.00
N ASN A 773 -35.38 11.84 17.09
CA ASN A 773 -35.81 11.19 15.86
C ASN A 773 -36.09 9.70 16.13
N VAL A 774 -37.18 9.19 15.56
CA VAL A 774 -37.58 7.78 15.66
C VAL A 774 -36.87 6.97 14.57
N ALA A 775 -36.46 5.75 14.90
CA ALA A 775 -35.90 4.78 13.96
C ALA A 775 -36.83 4.57 12.76
N ASN A 776 -36.29 4.69 11.55
CA ASN A 776 -37.07 4.58 10.30
C ASN A 776 -36.33 3.82 9.18
N ALA A 777 -35.18 3.23 9.47
CA ALA A 777 -34.39 2.43 8.51
C ALA A 777 -35.13 1.19 7.98
N GLU A 778 -36.21 0.76 8.61
CA GLU A 778 -37.08 -0.30 8.06
C GLU A 778 -37.63 0.03 6.68
N ASN A 779 -37.96 1.30 6.43
CA ASN A 779 -38.39 1.76 5.11
C ASN A 779 -37.28 1.55 4.07
N LEU A 780 -36.02 1.85 4.42
CA LEU A 780 -34.89 1.71 3.51
C LEU A 780 -34.57 0.24 3.22
N TRP A 781 -34.50 -0.62 4.24
CA TRP A 781 -34.16 -2.03 4.01
C TRP A 781 -35.29 -2.85 3.39
N HIS A 782 -36.57 -2.49 3.61
CA HIS A 782 -37.71 -3.03 2.86
C HIS A 782 -37.69 -2.59 1.40
N ASP A 783 -37.49 -1.29 1.11
CA ASP A 783 -37.49 -0.76 -0.25
C ASP A 783 -36.29 -1.24 -1.07
N VAL A 784 -35.08 -1.27 -0.49
CA VAL A 784 -33.88 -1.76 -1.19
C VAL A 784 -33.99 -3.25 -1.51
N ALA A 785 -34.53 -4.06 -0.60
CA ALA A 785 -34.87 -5.46 -0.88
C ALA A 785 -35.91 -5.57 -2.00
N ALA A 786 -36.96 -4.73 -1.98
CA ALA A 786 -37.96 -4.72 -3.04
C ALA A 786 -37.36 -4.34 -4.41
N ALA A 787 -36.55 -3.28 -4.49
CA ALA A 787 -35.88 -2.86 -5.72
C ALA A 787 -34.99 -3.98 -6.29
N PHE A 788 -34.17 -4.62 -5.46
CA PHE A 788 -33.33 -5.74 -5.86
C PHE A 788 -34.15 -6.94 -6.38
N ASN A 789 -35.15 -7.36 -5.60
CA ASN A 789 -35.98 -8.51 -5.93
C ASN A 789 -36.81 -8.28 -7.22
N LEU A 790 -37.30 -7.07 -7.43
CA LEU A 790 -38.02 -6.67 -8.64
C LEU A 790 -37.10 -6.60 -9.87
N ALA A 791 -35.89 -6.04 -9.74
CA ALA A 791 -34.89 -6.06 -10.80
C ALA A 791 -34.48 -7.50 -11.17
N LEU A 792 -34.35 -8.39 -10.17
CA LEU A 792 -34.09 -9.81 -10.39
C LEU A 792 -35.28 -10.52 -11.06
N ARG A 793 -36.53 -10.18 -10.71
CA ARG A 793 -37.72 -10.67 -11.43
C ARG A 793 -37.67 -10.25 -12.90
N TRP A 794 -37.39 -8.99 -13.20
CA TRP A 794 -37.23 -8.51 -14.58
C TRP A 794 -36.15 -9.29 -15.34
N LYS A 795 -34.97 -9.54 -14.75
CA LYS A 795 -33.93 -10.37 -15.39
C LYS A 795 -34.41 -11.77 -15.75
N ILE A 796 -35.26 -12.38 -14.94
CA ILE A 796 -35.76 -13.75 -15.12
C ILE A 796 -36.94 -13.81 -16.11
N SER A 797 -37.88 -12.87 -16.06
CA SER A 797 -39.10 -12.89 -16.88
C SER A 797 -39.04 -12.03 -18.15
N SER A 798 -38.12 -11.06 -18.21
CA SER A 798 -38.11 -9.94 -19.17
C SER A 798 -39.38 -9.05 -19.15
N ASP A 799 -40.24 -9.18 -18.14
CA ASP A 799 -41.43 -8.34 -17.94
C ASP A 799 -41.01 -6.99 -17.33
N THR A 800 -41.17 -5.92 -18.11
CA THR A 800 -40.69 -4.58 -17.75
C THR A 800 -41.43 -3.96 -16.57
N THR A 801 -42.62 -4.44 -16.19
CA THR A 801 -43.37 -3.89 -15.05
C THR A 801 -42.58 -3.99 -13.74
N PHE A 802 -41.78 -5.06 -13.57
CA PHE A 802 -40.89 -5.19 -12.41
C PHE A 802 -39.68 -4.24 -12.51
N ALA A 803 -39.18 -3.96 -13.72
CA ALA A 803 -38.10 -2.98 -13.93
C ALA A 803 -38.58 -1.54 -13.67
N ASP A 804 -39.80 -1.21 -14.10
CA ASP A 804 -40.43 0.10 -13.85
C ASP A 804 -40.62 0.32 -12.34
N THR A 805 -41.17 -0.65 -11.60
CA THR A 805 -41.33 -0.52 -10.15
C THR A 805 -39.99 -0.49 -9.40
N ALA A 806 -38.99 -1.30 -9.81
CA ALA A 806 -37.64 -1.22 -9.24
C ALA A 806 -36.97 0.14 -9.50
N SER A 807 -37.08 0.66 -10.72
CA SER A 807 -36.60 1.98 -11.13
C SER A 807 -37.27 3.10 -10.32
N ASN A 808 -38.59 3.02 -10.13
CA ASN A 808 -39.35 3.97 -9.32
C ASN A 808 -38.90 3.99 -7.85
N ILE A 809 -38.61 2.83 -7.25
CA ILE A 809 -38.09 2.76 -5.86
C ILE A 809 -36.73 3.46 -5.77
N LEU A 810 -35.79 3.13 -6.66
CA LEU A 810 -34.46 3.73 -6.66
C LEU A 810 -34.51 5.25 -6.90
N HIS A 811 -35.36 5.71 -7.82
CA HIS A 811 -35.58 7.14 -8.06
C HIS A 811 -36.18 7.86 -6.84
N ALA A 812 -37.15 7.24 -6.16
CA ALA A 812 -37.83 7.81 -5.01
C ALA A 812 -36.91 7.99 -3.79
N TRP A 813 -35.90 7.13 -3.63
CA TRP A 813 -34.82 7.33 -2.66
C TRP A 813 -33.78 8.35 -3.15
N ALA A 814 -33.29 8.22 -4.39
CA ALA A 814 -32.29 9.10 -4.98
C ALA A 814 -32.69 10.59 -5.05
N THR A 815 -33.99 10.88 -5.13
CA THR A 815 -34.53 12.25 -5.14
C THR A 815 -34.89 12.82 -3.78
N LYS A 816 -34.81 12.02 -2.70
CA LYS A 816 -35.30 12.39 -1.37
C LYS A 816 -34.27 12.24 -0.25
N LEU A 817 -33.41 11.23 -0.29
CA LEU A 817 -32.40 10.98 0.73
C LEU A 817 -31.32 12.07 0.72
N THR A 818 -31.11 12.74 1.84
CA THR A 818 -30.08 13.77 2.01
C THR A 818 -29.04 13.43 3.07
N ALA A 819 -29.35 12.52 4.01
CA ALA A 819 -28.39 12.07 5.03
C ALA A 819 -28.76 10.70 5.64
N LEU A 820 -27.76 10.04 6.24
CA LEU A 820 -27.95 8.95 7.19
C LEU A 820 -27.57 9.46 8.59
N GLY A 821 -28.43 9.20 9.57
CA GLY A 821 -28.32 9.68 10.95
C GLY A 821 -28.35 8.55 11.98
N GLY A 822 -28.12 8.92 13.24
CA GLY A 822 -28.00 7.98 14.36
C GLY A 822 -26.55 7.62 14.65
N GLY A 823 -25.96 8.29 15.65
CA GLY A 823 -24.64 7.99 16.23
C GLY A 823 -23.57 7.54 15.23
N ASP A 824 -22.98 6.38 15.51
CA ASP A 824 -22.16 5.61 14.56
C ASP A 824 -23.00 4.63 13.73
N ASP A 825 -24.16 4.18 14.24
CA ASP A 825 -25.11 3.26 13.57
C ASP A 825 -25.47 3.65 12.12
N LYS A 826 -25.38 4.94 11.80
CA LYS A 826 -25.46 5.48 10.43
C LYS A 826 -24.54 4.75 9.44
N TYR A 827 -23.37 4.29 9.87
CA TYR A 827 -22.40 3.57 9.05
C TYR A 827 -22.77 2.11 8.80
N LEU A 828 -23.44 1.44 9.74
CA LEU A 828 -24.03 0.12 9.46
C LEU A 828 -25.10 0.23 8.37
N THR A 829 -25.98 1.23 8.45
CA THR A 829 -26.98 1.47 7.39
C THR A 829 -26.34 1.89 6.07
N ALA A 830 -25.30 2.74 6.10
CA ALA A 830 -24.56 3.16 4.91
C ALA A 830 -23.94 1.95 4.19
N GLY A 831 -23.22 1.09 4.91
CA GLY A 831 -22.63 -0.11 4.35
C GLY A 831 -23.69 -1.13 3.92
N LEU A 832 -24.48 -1.64 4.87
CA LEU A 832 -25.37 -2.78 4.67
C LEU A 832 -26.47 -2.53 3.64
N GLN A 833 -27.06 -1.33 3.56
CA GLN A 833 -28.06 -1.01 2.55
C GLN A 833 -27.45 -0.38 1.29
N GLY A 834 -26.27 0.26 1.37
CA GLY A 834 -25.59 0.87 0.24
C GLY A 834 -25.17 -0.12 -0.84
N TYR A 835 -24.48 -1.21 -0.47
CA TYR A 835 -24.06 -2.21 -1.47
C TYR A 835 -25.26 -2.88 -2.14
N GLN A 836 -26.36 -3.08 -1.40
CA GLN A 836 -27.59 -3.68 -1.92
C GLN A 836 -28.29 -2.75 -2.91
N LEU A 837 -28.37 -1.44 -2.60
CA LEU A 837 -28.93 -0.42 -3.48
C LEU A 837 -28.13 -0.32 -4.79
N ALA A 838 -26.80 -0.31 -4.69
CA ALA A 838 -25.91 -0.34 -5.85
C ALA A 838 -26.09 -1.60 -6.70
N ASN A 839 -26.19 -2.78 -6.09
CA ASN A 839 -26.46 -4.03 -6.80
C ASN A 839 -27.84 -4.04 -7.48
N ALA A 840 -28.87 -3.44 -6.88
CA ALA A 840 -30.19 -3.29 -7.50
C ALA A 840 -30.14 -2.34 -8.72
N ALA A 841 -29.38 -1.25 -8.64
CA ALA A 841 -29.15 -0.34 -9.76
C ALA A 841 -28.34 -1.02 -10.89
N GLU A 842 -27.32 -1.82 -10.57
CA GLU A 842 -26.54 -2.58 -11.55
C GLU A 842 -27.35 -3.65 -12.28
N LEU A 843 -28.35 -4.24 -11.63
CA LEU A 843 -29.31 -5.13 -12.31
C LEU A 843 -30.16 -4.37 -13.34
N LEU A 844 -30.35 -3.06 -13.21
CA LEU A 844 -31.14 -2.22 -14.13
C LEU A 844 -30.30 -1.41 -15.14
N ARG A 845 -28.96 -1.48 -15.12
CA ARG A 845 -28.07 -0.62 -15.94
C ARG A 845 -28.32 -0.71 -17.47
N ASP A 846 -28.87 -1.82 -17.95
CA ASP A 846 -29.26 -2.10 -19.34
C ASP A 846 -30.77 -1.86 -19.62
N TYR A 847 -31.57 -1.49 -18.62
CA TYR A 847 -32.94 -1.02 -18.82
C TYR A 847 -32.93 0.46 -19.20
N GLU A 848 -33.13 0.78 -20.50
CA GLU A 848 -33.03 2.15 -21.02
C GLU A 848 -33.78 3.20 -20.16
N PRO A 849 -35.04 3.00 -19.75
CA PRO A 849 -35.76 4.03 -18.98
C PRO A 849 -35.15 4.32 -17.61
N PHE A 850 -34.47 3.35 -16.99
CA PHE A 850 -33.69 3.56 -15.78
C PHE A 850 -32.37 4.26 -16.12
N ALA A 851 -31.62 3.73 -17.10
CA ALA A 851 -30.31 4.20 -17.49
C ALA A 851 -30.29 5.68 -17.93
N THR A 852 -31.33 6.16 -18.63
CA THR A 852 -31.38 7.54 -19.15
C THR A 852 -32.05 8.55 -18.22
N LYS A 853 -32.93 8.11 -17.29
CA LYS A 853 -33.76 9.03 -16.47
C LYS A 853 -33.51 8.94 -14.97
N VAL A 854 -33.08 7.79 -14.46
CA VAL A 854 -32.99 7.51 -13.02
C VAL A 854 -31.54 7.30 -12.57
N LEU A 855 -30.75 6.53 -13.30
CA LEU A 855 -29.34 6.23 -12.98
C LEU A 855 -28.50 7.49 -12.66
N PRO A 856 -28.63 8.64 -13.36
CA PRO A 856 -27.92 9.86 -12.98
C PRO A 856 -28.23 10.34 -11.55
N SER A 857 -29.49 10.25 -11.11
CA SER A 857 -29.87 10.60 -9.73
C SER A 857 -29.35 9.60 -8.69
N VAL A 858 -29.28 8.32 -9.04
CA VAL A 858 -28.72 7.27 -8.15
C VAL A 858 -27.20 7.45 -8.01
N ILE A 859 -26.51 7.80 -9.10
CA ILE A 859 -25.08 8.16 -9.10
C ILE A 859 -24.82 9.42 -8.26
N ASP A 860 -25.69 10.43 -8.33
CA ASP A 860 -25.58 11.64 -7.50
C ASP A 860 -25.73 11.32 -6.00
N MET A 861 -26.77 10.56 -5.62
CA MET A 861 -26.94 10.06 -4.24
C MET A 861 -25.75 9.21 -3.76
N ALA A 862 -25.18 8.36 -4.62
CA ALA A 862 -23.99 7.57 -4.30
C ALA A 862 -22.77 8.47 -3.98
N ASN A 863 -22.52 9.49 -4.81
CA ASN A 863 -21.39 10.41 -4.63
C ASN A 863 -21.60 11.42 -3.49
N THR A 864 -22.84 11.80 -3.16
CA THR A 864 -23.14 12.84 -2.15
C THR A 864 -23.41 12.28 -0.76
N VAL A 865 -24.00 11.08 -0.64
CA VAL A 865 -24.37 10.48 0.65
C VAL A 865 -23.45 9.31 1.03
N PHE A 866 -23.30 8.31 0.16
CA PHE A 866 -22.68 7.03 0.53
C PHE A 866 -21.14 7.06 0.46
N ILE A 867 -20.55 7.43 -0.67
CA ILE A 867 -19.10 7.44 -0.88
C ILE A 867 -18.35 8.32 0.17
N PRO A 868 -18.81 9.53 0.52
CA PRO A 868 -18.16 10.33 1.56
C PRO A 868 -18.20 9.67 2.95
N MET A 869 -19.30 8.96 3.28
CA MET A 869 -19.41 8.21 4.52
C MET A 869 -18.44 7.02 4.55
N HIS A 870 -18.32 6.25 3.47
CA HIS A 870 -17.37 5.13 3.41
C HIS A 870 -15.92 5.59 3.55
N TYR A 871 -15.52 6.68 2.88
CA TYR A 871 -14.19 7.25 3.08
C TYR A 871 -13.95 7.68 4.53
N LYS A 872 -14.88 8.44 5.13
CA LYS A 872 -14.71 8.94 6.50
C LYS A 872 -14.57 7.78 7.51
N TRP A 873 -15.38 6.73 7.36
CA TRP A 873 -15.35 5.56 8.25
C TRP A 873 -14.09 4.70 8.07
N LEU A 874 -13.75 4.34 6.82
CA LEU A 874 -12.61 3.45 6.54
C LEU A 874 -11.25 4.17 6.68
N ARG A 875 -11.22 5.50 6.75
CA ARG A 875 -10.02 6.26 7.14
C ARG A 875 -9.92 6.56 8.63
N HIS A 876 -10.86 6.05 9.42
CA HIS A 876 -10.94 6.26 10.87
C HIS A 876 -11.02 7.75 11.26
N GLU A 877 -11.74 8.56 10.47
CA GLU A 877 -11.90 10.01 10.65
C GLU A 877 -13.04 10.37 11.63
N GLU A 878 -13.78 9.42 12.20
CA GLU A 878 -14.75 9.69 13.29
C GLU A 878 -14.09 9.61 14.68
N PRO A 879 -14.38 10.56 15.61
CA PRO A 879 -13.83 10.53 16.97
C PRO A 879 -14.16 9.26 17.79
N SER A 880 -15.21 8.54 17.42
CA SER A 880 -15.57 7.23 18.00
C SER A 880 -14.52 6.15 17.70
N GLN A 881 -13.79 6.25 16.59
CA GLN A 881 -12.75 5.33 16.14
C GLN A 881 -11.34 5.62 16.74
N HIS A 882 -11.28 6.35 17.86
CA HIS A 882 -10.04 6.64 18.61
C HIS A 882 -9.19 5.40 18.99
N ASN A 883 -9.79 4.21 18.99
CA ASN A 883 -9.11 2.93 18.83
C ASN A 883 -9.59 2.32 17.51
N ILE A 884 -8.68 2.15 16.55
CA ILE A 884 -8.97 1.66 15.19
C ILE A 884 -9.63 0.27 15.21
N LEU A 885 -9.25 -0.60 16.15
CA LEU A 885 -9.78 -1.98 16.22
C LEU A 885 -11.10 -2.08 17.02
N HIS A 886 -11.61 -0.99 17.59
CA HIS A 886 -12.78 -0.99 18.47
C HIS A 886 -14.05 -1.58 17.81
N PHE A 887 -14.33 -1.22 16.56
CA PHE A 887 -15.54 -1.67 15.89
C PHE A 887 -15.38 -3.10 15.38
N PHE A 888 -16.44 -3.90 15.50
CA PHE A 888 -16.45 -5.29 15.05
C PHE A 888 -16.43 -5.39 13.51
N ALA A 889 -15.90 -6.49 12.98
CA ALA A 889 -15.62 -6.65 11.54
C ALA A 889 -16.82 -6.34 10.64
N ASN A 890 -18.06 -6.70 11.01
CA ASN A 890 -19.23 -6.41 10.20
C ASN A 890 -19.44 -4.90 9.90
N TRP A 891 -18.97 -3.99 10.77
CA TRP A 891 -19.09 -2.54 10.60
C TRP A 891 -18.27 -2.04 9.41
N GLU A 892 -17.05 -2.54 9.26
CA GLU A 892 -16.14 -2.09 8.21
C GLU A 892 -16.26 -2.96 6.96
N LEU A 893 -16.46 -4.28 7.09
CA LEU A 893 -16.73 -5.17 5.96
C LEU A 893 -17.95 -4.72 5.13
N CYS A 894 -19.02 -4.22 5.77
CA CYS A 894 -20.17 -3.72 5.02
C CYS A 894 -19.89 -2.37 4.32
N ASN A 895 -19.01 -1.53 4.89
CA ASN A 895 -18.58 -0.28 4.26
C ASN A 895 -17.60 -0.53 3.11
N VAL A 896 -16.72 -1.54 3.22
CA VAL A 896 -15.88 -2.03 2.11
C VAL A 896 -16.76 -2.57 0.97
N ALA A 897 -17.71 -3.46 1.28
CA ALA A 897 -18.64 -4.00 0.28
C ALA A 897 -19.43 -2.90 -0.43
N SER A 898 -19.87 -1.87 0.29
CA SER A 898 -20.59 -0.73 -0.30
C SER A 898 -19.67 0.21 -1.09
N ALA A 899 -18.46 0.50 -0.61
CA ALA A 899 -17.49 1.29 -1.37
C ALA A 899 -17.15 0.61 -2.72
N MET A 900 -16.90 -0.70 -2.73
CA MET A 900 -16.69 -1.46 -3.97
C MET A 900 -17.91 -1.37 -4.91
N ALA A 901 -19.11 -1.61 -4.39
CA ALA A 901 -20.34 -1.60 -5.20
C ALA A 901 -20.66 -0.21 -5.76
N MET A 902 -20.46 0.85 -4.96
CA MET A 902 -20.61 2.24 -5.38
C MET A 902 -19.51 2.66 -6.36
N GLY A 903 -18.29 2.13 -6.23
CA GLY A 903 -17.20 2.31 -7.19
C GLY A 903 -17.58 1.77 -8.57
N VAL A 904 -18.16 0.58 -8.66
CA VAL A 904 -18.70 0.03 -9.93
C VAL A 904 -19.89 0.86 -10.43
N LEU A 905 -20.86 1.18 -9.57
CA LEU A 905 -22.05 1.95 -9.93
C LEU A 905 -21.74 3.34 -10.49
N THR A 906 -20.71 4.00 -9.97
CA THR A 906 -20.32 5.36 -10.38
C THR A 906 -19.20 5.37 -11.41
N ASP A 907 -18.79 4.19 -11.94
CA ASP A 907 -17.64 4.00 -12.84
C ASP A 907 -16.34 4.67 -12.28
N ASN A 908 -16.19 4.66 -10.94
CA ASN A 908 -15.20 5.41 -10.17
C ASN A 908 -14.06 4.51 -9.66
N GLN A 909 -13.01 4.41 -10.47
CA GLN A 909 -11.82 3.61 -10.18
C GLN A 909 -11.15 3.96 -8.84
N THR A 910 -11.12 5.24 -8.44
CA THR A 910 -10.46 5.66 -7.19
C THR A 910 -11.15 5.10 -5.95
N VAL A 911 -12.48 5.03 -5.94
CA VAL A 911 -13.26 4.43 -4.84
C VAL A 911 -13.11 2.91 -4.83
N TRP A 912 -13.06 2.30 -6.02
CA TRP A 912 -12.80 0.85 -6.17
C TRP A 912 -11.42 0.47 -5.63
N ASP A 913 -10.36 1.13 -6.09
CA ASP A 913 -8.98 0.85 -5.72
C ASP A 913 -8.78 1.02 -4.20
N PHE A 914 -9.29 2.11 -3.62
CA PHE A 914 -9.26 2.35 -2.18
C PHE A 914 -9.93 1.22 -1.39
N ALA A 915 -11.11 0.75 -1.81
CA ALA A 915 -11.83 -0.31 -1.09
C ALA A 915 -11.14 -1.68 -1.20
N VAL A 916 -10.54 -1.99 -2.36
CA VAL A 916 -9.80 -3.23 -2.60
C VAL A 916 -8.44 -3.22 -1.88
N GLU A 917 -7.75 -2.09 -1.84
CA GLU A 917 -6.49 -1.92 -1.09
C GLU A 917 -6.74 -1.99 0.43
N TYR A 918 -7.78 -1.32 0.93
CA TYR A 918 -8.18 -1.38 2.34
C TYR A 918 -8.56 -2.79 2.79
N PHE A 919 -9.27 -3.56 1.95
CA PHE A 919 -9.58 -4.96 2.27
C PHE A 919 -8.33 -5.85 2.39
N LYS A 920 -7.28 -5.55 1.63
CA LYS A 920 -6.01 -6.29 1.67
C LYS A 920 -5.15 -5.88 2.88
N GLU A 921 -4.84 -4.59 2.99
CA GLU A 921 -3.75 -4.08 3.84
C GLU A 921 -4.22 -3.04 4.90
N GLY A 922 -5.54 -2.82 5.05
CA GLY A 922 -6.07 -1.77 5.94
C GLY A 922 -5.80 -2.01 7.44
N GLU A 923 -5.64 -0.92 8.21
CA GLU A 923 -5.38 -0.98 9.66
C GLU A 923 -6.60 -1.45 10.48
N GLY A 924 -7.83 -1.27 9.97
CA GLY A 924 -9.08 -1.59 10.65
C GLY A 924 -9.57 -3.03 10.51
N THR A 925 -10.71 -3.34 11.13
CA THR A 925 -11.32 -4.69 11.16
C THR A 925 -11.98 -5.08 9.84
N GLY A 926 -12.14 -4.15 8.90
CA GLY A 926 -12.54 -4.44 7.52
C GLY A 926 -11.44 -5.07 6.64
N SER A 927 -10.19 -5.10 7.10
CA SER A 927 -9.09 -5.82 6.44
C SER A 927 -9.18 -7.32 6.67
N ILE A 928 -8.86 -8.13 5.65
CA ILE A 928 -8.92 -9.60 5.73
C ILE A 928 -8.02 -10.20 6.82
N HIS A 929 -6.95 -9.49 7.21
CA HIS A 929 -6.05 -9.90 8.30
C HIS A 929 -6.70 -9.74 9.68
N ASN A 930 -7.57 -8.75 9.84
CA ASN A 930 -8.24 -8.42 11.10
C ASN A 930 -9.64 -9.03 11.20
N ALA A 931 -10.33 -9.24 10.06
CA ALA A 931 -11.62 -9.95 10.00
C ALA A 931 -11.49 -11.44 10.31
N ILE A 932 -10.42 -12.09 9.80
CA ILE A 932 -10.05 -13.48 10.11
C ILE A 932 -8.72 -13.46 10.85
N THR A 933 -8.77 -13.17 12.15
CA THR A 933 -7.63 -12.87 13.04
C THR A 933 -6.51 -13.92 13.00
N ASP A 934 -6.81 -15.14 13.43
CA ASP A 934 -5.84 -16.22 13.65
C ASP A 934 -6.07 -17.41 12.71
N ILE A 935 -5.02 -18.20 12.48
CA ILE A 935 -5.12 -19.52 11.82
C ILE A 935 -4.89 -20.60 12.87
N VAL A 936 -5.87 -21.48 13.05
CA VAL A 936 -5.86 -22.59 14.03
C VAL A 936 -5.91 -23.94 13.33
N GLU A 937 -5.47 -25.01 14.00
CA GLU A 937 -5.50 -26.37 13.44
C GLU A 937 -6.83 -27.08 13.73
N GLU A 938 -7.47 -27.67 12.72
CA GLU A 938 -8.67 -28.50 12.89
C GLU A 938 -8.39 -29.70 13.82
N PRO A 939 -9.16 -29.86 14.91
CA PRO A 939 -9.05 -31.02 15.80
C PRO A 939 -9.28 -32.34 15.05
N GLY A 940 -8.20 -33.11 14.90
CA GLY A 940 -8.19 -34.47 14.34
C GLY A 940 -7.61 -34.59 12.93
N THR A 941 -7.56 -33.51 12.13
CA THR A 941 -6.98 -33.52 10.77
C THR A 941 -5.70 -32.69 10.66
N GLY A 942 -5.56 -31.63 11.48
CA GLY A 942 -4.51 -30.62 11.31
C GLY A 942 -4.73 -29.66 10.14
N ALA A 943 -5.92 -29.67 9.50
CA ALA A 943 -6.24 -28.74 8.43
C ALA A 943 -6.38 -27.29 8.97
N PRO A 944 -5.86 -26.26 8.28
CA PRO A 944 -5.86 -24.90 8.82
C PRO A 944 -7.23 -24.21 8.66
N LEU A 945 -7.82 -23.84 9.80
CA LEU A 945 -9.06 -23.08 9.93
C LEU A 945 -8.77 -21.61 10.30
N GLY A 946 -9.65 -20.69 9.96
CA GLY A 946 -9.47 -19.25 10.21
C GLY A 946 -10.45 -18.71 11.26
N GLN A 947 -9.94 -18.21 12.39
CA GLN A 947 -10.76 -17.63 13.45
C GLN A 947 -11.36 -16.28 13.03
N GLY A 948 -12.68 -16.22 12.88
CA GLY A 948 -13.41 -14.98 12.64
C GLY A 948 -13.41 -14.05 13.86
N GLN A 949 -13.26 -12.74 13.63
CA GLN A 949 -13.11 -11.71 14.68
C GLN A 949 -14.28 -11.69 15.68
N GLU A 950 -15.51 -11.91 15.21
CA GLU A 950 -16.71 -11.92 16.07
C GLU A 950 -17.04 -13.29 16.67
N ALA A 951 -16.23 -14.32 16.45
CA ALA A 951 -16.52 -15.68 16.94
C ALA A 951 -16.61 -15.76 18.48
N GLY A 952 -15.84 -14.94 19.20
CA GLY A 952 -15.93 -14.80 20.66
C GLY A 952 -17.16 -14.03 21.16
N ARG A 953 -17.86 -13.29 20.28
CA ARG A 953 -19.04 -12.48 20.60
C ARG A 953 -20.31 -13.33 20.50
N ASP A 954 -20.76 -13.61 19.28
CA ASP A 954 -21.88 -14.52 18.99
C ASP A 954 -21.86 -14.95 17.52
N GLN A 955 -22.41 -16.14 17.25
CA GLN A 955 -22.36 -16.73 15.91
C GLN A 955 -23.29 -16.05 14.90
N GLY A 956 -24.27 -15.23 15.34
CA GLY A 956 -25.22 -14.55 14.47
C GLY A 956 -24.65 -13.31 13.80
N HIS A 957 -23.75 -12.61 14.50
CA HIS A 957 -22.91 -11.56 13.90
C HIS A 957 -21.73 -12.16 13.15
N SER A 958 -21.06 -13.20 13.66
CA SER A 958 -19.97 -13.85 12.90
C SER A 958 -20.45 -14.48 11.58
N ALA A 959 -21.71 -14.92 11.49
CA ALA A 959 -22.34 -15.32 10.23
C ALA A 959 -22.52 -14.15 9.23
N LEU A 960 -22.63 -12.91 9.71
CA LEU A 960 -22.69 -11.71 8.86
C LEU A 960 -21.31 -11.41 8.28
N ASP A 961 -20.22 -11.60 9.04
CA ASP A 961 -18.85 -11.49 8.51
C ASP A 961 -18.64 -12.46 7.34
N VAL A 962 -19.00 -13.73 7.51
CA VAL A 962 -18.91 -14.75 6.44
C VAL A 962 -19.72 -14.33 5.20
N GLN A 963 -20.93 -13.80 5.39
CA GLN A 963 -21.78 -13.30 4.30
C GLN A 963 -21.18 -12.06 3.60
N LEU A 964 -20.57 -11.14 4.34
CA LEU A 964 -19.94 -9.93 3.79
C LEU A 964 -18.61 -10.23 3.10
N LEU A 965 -17.79 -11.14 3.64
CA LEU A 965 -16.56 -11.64 3.00
C LEU A 965 -16.87 -12.36 1.68
N ALA A 966 -17.94 -13.18 1.65
CA ALA A 966 -18.44 -13.81 0.44
C ALA A 966 -18.88 -12.78 -0.60
N VAL A 967 -19.59 -11.71 -0.19
CA VAL A 967 -19.92 -10.59 -1.07
C VAL A 967 -18.64 -9.91 -1.58
N VAL A 968 -17.75 -9.42 -0.72
CA VAL A 968 -16.51 -8.72 -1.12
C VAL A 968 -15.70 -9.53 -2.14
N GLY A 969 -15.46 -10.83 -1.87
CA GLY A 969 -14.78 -11.72 -2.81
C GLY A 969 -15.50 -11.81 -4.16
N GLN A 970 -16.83 -11.94 -4.14
CA GLN A 970 -17.64 -12.07 -5.36
C GLN A 970 -17.69 -10.77 -6.18
N GLN A 971 -17.75 -9.60 -5.53
CA GLN A 971 -17.74 -8.30 -6.22
C GLN A 971 -16.37 -8.10 -6.92
N ALA A 972 -15.27 -8.40 -6.23
CA ALA A 972 -13.92 -8.35 -6.80
C ALA A 972 -13.74 -9.32 -7.97
N TRP A 973 -14.15 -10.58 -7.80
CA TRP A 973 -14.05 -11.61 -8.84
C TRP A 973 -14.78 -11.19 -10.13
N ASN A 974 -15.94 -10.55 -10.00
CA ASN A 974 -16.71 -10.07 -11.16
C ASN A 974 -16.07 -8.86 -11.88
N GLN A 975 -15.12 -8.15 -11.25
CA GLN A 975 -14.24 -7.16 -11.92
C GLN A 975 -12.88 -7.75 -12.36
N GLY A 976 -12.61 -9.02 -12.06
CA GLY A 976 -11.39 -9.74 -12.43
C GLY A 976 -10.30 -9.81 -11.35
N GLU A 977 -10.61 -9.47 -10.10
CA GLU A 977 -9.67 -9.45 -8.97
C GLU A 977 -9.95 -10.63 -8.03
N ASP A 978 -8.98 -11.54 -7.82
CA ASP A 978 -9.19 -12.78 -7.07
C ASP A 978 -8.92 -12.65 -5.55
N LEU A 979 -9.77 -11.88 -4.87
CA LEU A 979 -9.75 -11.79 -3.40
C LEU A 979 -10.10 -13.13 -2.70
N PHE A 980 -10.69 -14.09 -3.42
CA PHE A 980 -10.94 -15.42 -2.87
C PHE A 980 -9.67 -16.28 -2.78
N ALA A 981 -8.62 -16.01 -3.55
CA ALA A 981 -7.31 -16.66 -3.42
C ALA A 981 -6.41 -16.00 -2.36
N LEU A 982 -6.71 -14.75 -1.98
CA LEU A 982 -5.89 -13.92 -1.09
C LEU A 982 -5.56 -14.64 0.23
N ASN A 983 -4.29 -14.55 0.64
CA ASN A 983 -3.76 -15.11 1.88
C ASN A 983 -4.09 -16.61 2.07
N ASP A 984 -3.73 -17.41 1.06
CA ASP A 984 -4.03 -18.84 0.95
C ASP A 984 -5.52 -19.16 1.15
N SER A 985 -6.38 -18.40 0.47
CA SER A 985 -7.85 -18.42 0.58
C SER A 985 -8.35 -18.19 2.01
N ARG A 986 -7.91 -17.10 2.67
CA ARG A 986 -8.28 -16.77 4.07
C ARG A 986 -9.79 -16.66 4.28
N ILE A 987 -10.56 -16.25 3.26
CA ILE A 987 -12.03 -16.26 3.26
C ILE A 987 -12.58 -17.69 3.41
N LEU A 988 -12.06 -18.68 2.67
CA LEU A 988 -12.45 -20.09 2.82
C LEU A 988 -12.11 -20.61 4.21
N ARG A 989 -10.92 -20.28 4.74
CA ARG A 989 -10.51 -20.71 6.09
C ARG A 989 -11.47 -20.20 7.17
N GLY A 990 -11.93 -18.96 7.03
CA GLY A 990 -12.99 -18.38 7.87
C GLY A 990 -14.34 -19.09 7.73
N ALA A 991 -14.75 -19.40 6.49
CA ALA A 991 -15.98 -20.12 6.22
C ALA A 991 -15.96 -21.57 6.77
N GLU A 992 -14.86 -22.31 6.59
CA GLU A 992 -14.69 -23.67 7.13
C GLU A 992 -14.72 -23.68 8.66
N TYR A 993 -14.02 -22.74 9.32
CA TYR A 993 -14.02 -22.59 10.79
C TYR A 993 -15.43 -22.36 11.33
N TRP A 994 -16.12 -21.34 10.79
CA TRP A 994 -17.46 -20.98 11.25
C TRP A 994 -18.46 -22.11 10.96
N ALA A 995 -18.39 -22.72 9.77
CA ALA A 995 -19.25 -23.84 9.38
C ALA A 995 -19.09 -25.05 10.30
N ARG A 996 -17.84 -25.43 10.58
CA ARG A 996 -17.51 -26.57 11.46
C ARG A 996 -18.08 -26.38 12.86
N TYR A 997 -17.85 -25.21 13.45
CA TYR A 997 -18.34 -24.92 14.79
C TYR A 997 -19.87 -24.91 14.87
N ASN A 998 -20.54 -24.33 13.87
CA ASN A 998 -21.99 -24.20 13.83
C ASN A 998 -22.72 -25.49 13.38
N LEU A 999 -21.99 -26.49 12.84
CA LEU A 999 -22.45 -27.88 12.68
C LEU A 999 -22.34 -28.72 13.98
N GLY A 1000 -21.93 -28.11 15.10
CA GLY A 1000 -21.90 -28.76 16.41
C GLY A 1000 -20.59 -29.48 16.75
N HIS A 1001 -19.52 -29.24 15.98
CA HIS A 1001 -18.16 -29.63 16.37
C HIS A 1001 -17.51 -28.52 17.18
N ASP A 1002 -16.64 -28.83 18.13
CA ASP A 1002 -15.91 -27.80 18.89
C ASP A 1002 -14.54 -27.53 18.26
N ASP A 1003 -14.14 -26.26 18.26
CA ASP A 1003 -12.98 -25.71 17.56
C ASP A 1003 -12.04 -24.93 18.50
N PRO A 1004 -10.73 -24.86 18.21
CA PRO A 1004 -9.79 -24.11 19.05
C PRO A 1004 -10.04 -22.62 18.94
N PHE A 1005 -9.94 -21.92 20.07
CA PHE A 1005 -10.09 -20.46 20.14
C PHE A 1005 -8.81 -19.81 20.69
N VAL A 1006 -8.29 -18.84 19.95
CA VAL A 1006 -7.23 -17.93 20.41
C VAL A 1006 -7.89 -16.75 21.10
N PRO A 1007 -7.60 -16.46 22.39
CA PRO A 1007 -8.21 -15.35 23.12
C PRO A 1007 -8.03 -14.01 22.40
N TYR A 1008 -9.15 -13.43 21.96
CA TYR A 1008 -9.19 -12.24 21.13
C TYR A 1008 -9.58 -10.99 21.94
N SER A 1009 -9.01 -9.84 21.58
CA SER A 1009 -9.37 -8.54 22.15
C SER A 1009 -9.38 -7.47 21.07
N ASN A 1010 -10.41 -6.63 21.07
CA ASN A 1010 -10.52 -5.47 20.18
C ASN A 1010 -10.05 -4.16 20.86
N GLY A 1011 -9.42 -4.27 22.03
CA GLY A 1011 -8.97 -3.16 22.87
C GLY A 1011 -10.05 -2.56 23.80
N ILE A 1012 -11.33 -2.87 23.59
CA ILE A 1012 -12.46 -2.41 24.43
C ILE A 1012 -13.19 -3.58 25.10
N VAL A 1013 -13.41 -4.66 24.37
CA VAL A 1013 -13.91 -5.96 24.87
C VAL A 1013 -12.92 -7.07 24.53
N SER A 1014 -12.92 -8.12 25.34
CA SER A 1014 -12.03 -9.28 25.19
C SER A 1014 -12.79 -10.58 25.46
N PHE A 1015 -12.48 -11.61 24.68
CA PHE A 1015 -13.11 -12.93 24.73
C PHE A 1015 -12.03 -13.98 24.97
N THR A 1016 -12.31 -14.94 25.85
CA THR A 1016 -11.37 -16.02 26.22
C THR A 1016 -11.84 -17.39 25.74
N GLU A 1017 -13.05 -17.46 25.17
CA GLU A 1017 -13.70 -18.68 24.69
C GLU A 1017 -14.56 -18.38 23.46
N LEU A 1018 -14.83 -19.43 22.67
CA LEU A 1018 -15.67 -19.39 21.48
C LEU A 1018 -17.15 -19.33 21.87
N SER A 1019 -17.88 -18.30 21.45
CA SER A 1019 -19.23 -18.07 21.93
C SER A 1019 -20.22 -19.12 21.44
N SER A 1020 -21.00 -19.72 22.34
CA SER A 1020 -22.14 -20.56 22.00
C SER A 1020 -23.42 -19.76 21.74
N ALA A 1021 -23.40 -18.44 21.92
CA ALA A 1021 -24.56 -17.59 21.62
C ALA A 1021 -24.87 -17.63 20.11
N SER A 1022 -26.14 -17.83 19.78
CA SER A 1022 -26.62 -17.96 18.39
C SER A 1022 -25.98 -19.11 17.58
N ARG A 1023 -25.34 -20.12 18.22
CA ARG A 1023 -24.72 -21.26 17.50
C ARG A 1023 -25.76 -21.98 16.63
N GLY A 1024 -25.47 -22.11 15.33
CA GLY A 1024 -26.40 -22.59 14.31
C GLY A 1024 -27.23 -21.49 13.62
N ALA A 1025 -26.92 -20.21 13.81
CA ALA A 1025 -27.62 -19.11 13.14
C ALA A 1025 -27.49 -19.16 11.61
N MET A 1026 -28.62 -19.19 10.91
CA MET A 1026 -28.64 -19.32 9.45
C MET A 1026 -28.64 -17.95 8.76
N ARG A 1027 -27.72 -17.76 7.79
CA ARG A 1027 -27.72 -16.63 6.83
C ARG A 1027 -27.46 -17.16 5.41
N PRO A 1028 -28.14 -16.66 4.36
CA PRO A 1028 -28.00 -17.19 3.00
C PRO A 1028 -26.73 -16.67 2.32
N THR A 1029 -25.78 -17.58 2.03
CA THR A 1029 -24.51 -17.27 1.35
C THR A 1029 -23.75 -18.53 0.89
N TRP A 1030 -24.14 -19.72 1.34
CA TRP A 1030 -23.35 -20.93 1.22
C TRP A 1030 -23.29 -21.48 -0.21
N GLU A 1031 -24.28 -21.15 -1.05
CA GLU A 1031 -24.19 -21.42 -2.49
C GLU A 1031 -23.08 -20.62 -3.16
N LEU A 1032 -22.87 -19.36 -2.76
CA LEU A 1032 -21.81 -18.52 -3.32
C LEU A 1032 -20.44 -19.09 -2.96
N LEU A 1033 -20.20 -19.38 -1.68
CA LEU A 1033 -18.94 -19.94 -1.19
C LEU A 1033 -18.65 -21.33 -1.78
N TYR A 1034 -19.65 -22.23 -1.79
CA TYR A 1034 -19.51 -23.57 -2.35
C TYR A 1034 -19.26 -23.52 -3.86
N ASN A 1035 -20.06 -22.78 -4.63
CA ASN A 1035 -19.88 -22.76 -6.09
C ASN A 1035 -18.57 -22.05 -6.49
N HIS A 1036 -18.10 -21.07 -5.72
CA HIS A 1036 -16.78 -20.49 -5.99
C HIS A 1036 -15.62 -21.44 -5.65
N TYR A 1037 -15.58 -21.97 -4.43
CA TYR A 1037 -14.43 -22.77 -3.99
C TYR A 1037 -14.44 -24.21 -4.50
N VAL A 1038 -15.58 -24.91 -4.40
CA VAL A 1038 -15.69 -26.32 -4.83
C VAL A 1038 -15.96 -26.42 -6.33
N THR A 1039 -16.95 -25.70 -6.85
CA THR A 1039 -17.38 -25.87 -8.25
C THR A 1039 -16.46 -25.18 -9.26
N ILE A 1040 -16.04 -23.93 -9.01
CA ILE A 1040 -15.17 -23.17 -9.94
C ILE A 1040 -13.68 -23.47 -9.68
N LYS A 1041 -13.22 -23.42 -8.43
CA LYS A 1041 -11.79 -23.63 -8.10
C LYS A 1041 -11.38 -25.08 -7.83
N GLY A 1042 -12.32 -26.01 -7.70
CA GLY A 1042 -12.02 -27.43 -7.48
C GLY A 1042 -11.34 -27.73 -6.13
N MET A 1043 -11.48 -26.84 -5.14
CA MET A 1043 -10.88 -26.98 -3.82
C MET A 1043 -11.74 -27.89 -2.92
N ASP A 1044 -11.09 -28.62 -2.02
CA ASP A 1044 -11.79 -29.35 -0.96
C ASP A 1044 -12.24 -28.35 0.12
N ALA A 1045 -13.54 -28.33 0.41
CA ALA A 1045 -14.18 -27.43 1.36
C ALA A 1045 -15.28 -28.22 2.12
N PRO A 1046 -14.88 -29.20 2.96
CA PRO A 1046 -15.79 -30.19 3.52
C PRO A 1046 -16.82 -29.59 4.48
N TRP A 1047 -16.49 -28.52 5.21
CA TRP A 1047 -17.41 -27.88 6.15
C TRP A 1047 -18.36 -26.91 5.46
N THR A 1048 -17.89 -26.11 4.51
CA THR A 1048 -18.72 -25.30 3.59
C THR A 1048 -19.71 -26.20 2.83
N THR A 1049 -19.28 -27.36 2.35
CA THR A 1049 -20.14 -28.34 1.66
C THR A 1049 -21.22 -28.91 2.59
N LYS A 1050 -20.88 -29.28 3.83
CA LYS A 1050 -21.88 -29.73 4.82
C LYS A 1050 -22.86 -28.61 5.18
N PHE A 1051 -22.37 -27.39 5.41
CA PHE A 1051 -23.19 -26.26 5.81
C PHE A 1051 -24.11 -25.77 4.69
N LEU A 1052 -23.68 -25.83 3.42
CA LEU A 1052 -24.57 -25.63 2.27
C LEU A 1052 -25.78 -26.57 2.33
N ASN A 1053 -25.56 -27.86 2.58
CA ASN A 1053 -26.67 -28.82 2.66
C ASN A 1053 -27.63 -28.47 3.80
N GLU A 1054 -27.13 -28.00 4.95
CA GLU A 1054 -27.98 -27.59 6.07
C GLU A 1054 -28.71 -26.25 5.82
N SER A 1055 -28.06 -25.28 5.19
CA SER A 1055 -28.71 -24.05 4.69
C SER A 1055 -29.83 -24.37 3.71
N LEU A 1056 -29.59 -25.29 2.75
CA LEU A 1056 -30.62 -25.73 1.81
C LEU A 1056 -31.74 -26.52 2.50
N ASN A 1057 -31.46 -27.33 3.52
CA ASN A 1057 -32.51 -27.96 4.34
C ASN A 1057 -33.38 -26.90 5.03
N TYR A 1058 -32.74 -25.94 5.71
CA TYR A 1058 -33.40 -24.87 6.46
C TYR A 1058 -34.30 -23.99 5.59
N TYR A 1059 -33.82 -23.56 4.41
CA TYR A 1059 -34.60 -22.75 3.47
C TYR A 1059 -35.50 -23.55 2.52
N GLY A 1060 -35.63 -24.88 2.69
CA GLY A 1060 -36.58 -25.70 1.93
C GLY A 1060 -36.17 -25.99 0.47
N GLY A 1061 -34.86 -26.08 0.19
CA GLY A 1061 -34.27 -26.53 -1.08
C GLY A 1061 -33.54 -25.46 -1.89
N ALA A 1062 -33.64 -24.18 -1.49
CA ALA A 1062 -32.97 -23.06 -2.14
C ALA A 1062 -32.71 -21.91 -1.16
N GLU A 1063 -31.51 -21.33 -1.16
CA GLU A 1063 -31.20 -20.13 -0.36
C GLU A 1063 -32.00 -18.93 -0.87
N GLY A 1064 -32.88 -18.41 -0.02
CA GLY A 1064 -33.66 -17.19 -0.26
C GLY A 1064 -32.82 -15.92 -0.10
N GLY A 1065 -33.42 -14.76 -0.37
CA GLY A 1065 -32.80 -13.45 -0.17
C GLY A 1065 -33.53 -12.53 0.81
N ALA A 1066 -33.18 -11.25 0.80
CA ALA A 1066 -33.73 -10.22 1.69
C ALA A 1066 -35.27 -10.24 1.70
N GLY A 1067 -35.85 -10.29 2.91
CA GLY A 1067 -37.30 -10.35 3.13
C GLY A 1067 -38.00 -11.68 2.79
N SER A 1068 -37.25 -12.77 2.55
CA SER A 1068 -37.84 -14.10 2.25
C SER A 1068 -37.93 -15.07 3.42
N TRP A 1069 -37.23 -14.80 4.53
CA TRP A 1069 -37.03 -15.74 5.64
C TRP A 1069 -37.31 -15.18 7.04
N GLY A 1070 -37.72 -13.91 7.15
CA GLY A 1070 -38.14 -13.28 8.41
C GLY A 1070 -38.31 -11.76 8.29
N GLU A 1071 -38.57 -11.10 9.42
CA GLU A 1071 -38.73 -9.65 9.54
C GLU A 1071 -37.76 -9.07 10.59
N GLY A 1072 -37.44 -7.78 10.48
CA GLY A 1072 -36.42 -7.11 11.28
C GLY A 1072 -35.01 -7.21 10.67
N SER A 1073 -34.16 -6.22 10.99
CA SER A 1073 -32.91 -5.88 10.29
C SER A 1073 -32.01 -7.05 9.90
N GLY A 1074 -31.82 -8.03 10.79
CA GLY A 1074 -31.00 -9.24 10.53
C GLY A 1074 -31.31 -9.95 9.21
N HIS A 1075 -32.58 -9.95 8.80
CA HIS A 1075 -33.09 -10.59 7.57
C HIS A 1075 -32.90 -9.75 6.30
N TYR A 1076 -32.36 -8.54 6.43
CA TYR A 1076 -32.14 -7.54 5.38
C TYR A 1076 -30.72 -6.94 5.38
N ASP A 1077 -29.83 -7.35 6.28
CA ASP A 1077 -28.39 -7.01 6.22
C ASP A 1077 -27.69 -7.63 4.99
N GLY A 1078 -28.27 -8.71 4.44
CA GLY A 1078 -27.72 -9.52 3.35
C GLY A 1078 -28.66 -9.67 2.14
N LEU A 1079 -28.15 -9.53 0.91
CA LEU A 1079 -28.93 -9.81 -0.33
C LEU A 1079 -29.46 -11.26 -0.37
N GLY A 1080 -28.60 -12.23 -0.04
CA GLY A 1080 -28.87 -13.67 -0.19
C GLY A 1080 -29.05 -14.09 -1.65
N TRP A 1081 -30.11 -14.86 -1.92
CA TRP A 1081 -30.46 -15.43 -3.24
C TRP A 1081 -29.42 -16.42 -3.83
N GLY A 1082 -28.64 -17.06 -2.96
CA GLY A 1082 -27.57 -18.00 -3.33
C GLY A 1082 -27.92 -18.96 -4.48
N SER A 1083 -29.06 -19.64 -4.39
CA SER A 1083 -29.46 -20.66 -5.38
C SER A 1083 -29.93 -20.10 -6.73
N LEU A 1084 -30.37 -18.83 -6.79
CA LEU A 1084 -30.69 -18.17 -8.06
C LEU A 1084 -29.41 -17.65 -8.72
N LEU A 1085 -28.57 -16.99 -7.91
CA LEU A 1085 -27.46 -16.15 -8.37
C LEU A 1085 -26.13 -16.89 -8.54
N HIS A 1086 -25.87 -17.97 -7.79
CA HIS A 1086 -24.55 -18.63 -7.77
C HIS A 1086 -24.58 -20.13 -8.10
N ARG A 1087 -25.74 -20.80 -8.01
CA ARG A 1087 -25.85 -22.23 -8.38
C ARG A 1087 -25.61 -22.46 -9.88
N LEU A 1088 -24.59 -23.27 -10.19
CA LEU A 1088 -24.14 -23.68 -11.53
C LEU A 1088 -24.60 -25.11 -11.86
N ASP A 1089 -25.00 -25.38 -13.11
CA ASP A 1089 -25.13 -26.75 -13.61
C ASP A 1089 -23.78 -27.24 -14.20
N ARG A 1090 -23.63 -28.56 -14.41
CA ARG A 1090 -22.42 -29.15 -15.03
C ARG A 1090 -22.04 -28.53 -16.39
N GLU A 1091 -23.01 -28.00 -17.12
CA GLU A 1091 -22.82 -27.33 -18.41
C GLU A 1091 -22.24 -25.92 -18.24
N ASP A 1092 -22.67 -25.17 -17.22
CA ASP A 1092 -22.10 -23.86 -16.90
C ASP A 1092 -20.64 -24.00 -16.43
N VAL A 1093 -20.33 -25.08 -15.69
CA VAL A 1093 -18.95 -25.45 -15.32
C VAL A 1093 -18.11 -25.78 -16.56
N ALA A 1094 -18.65 -26.51 -17.53
CA ALA A 1094 -17.94 -26.81 -18.78
C ALA A 1094 -17.64 -25.53 -19.58
N ALA A 1095 -18.60 -24.59 -19.65
CA ALA A 1095 -18.44 -23.31 -20.33
C ALA A 1095 -17.34 -22.42 -19.68
N GLN A 1096 -17.22 -22.43 -18.35
CA GLN A 1096 -16.12 -21.75 -17.65
C GLN A 1096 -14.79 -22.51 -17.77
N GLY A 1097 -14.82 -23.85 -17.77
CA GLY A 1097 -13.65 -24.72 -17.95
C GLY A 1097 -12.91 -24.49 -19.27
N SER A 1098 -13.62 -24.15 -20.35
CA SER A 1098 -13.01 -23.74 -21.63
C SER A 1098 -12.17 -22.45 -21.56
N GLY A 1099 -12.35 -21.59 -20.54
CA GLY A 1099 -11.49 -20.43 -20.27
C GLY A 1099 -10.36 -20.72 -19.28
N ALA A 1100 -10.61 -21.56 -18.27
CA ALA A 1100 -9.73 -21.77 -17.12
C ALA A 1100 -8.36 -22.40 -17.45
N ASN A 1101 -8.27 -23.20 -18.51
CA ASN A 1101 -7.06 -23.95 -18.90
C ASN A 1101 -5.83 -23.09 -19.35
N THR A 1102 -5.87 -21.77 -19.16
CA THR A 1102 -4.79 -20.84 -19.56
C THR A 1102 -4.03 -20.24 -18.36
N LEU A 1103 -4.40 -20.55 -17.11
CA LEU A 1103 -3.81 -19.95 -15.90
C LEU A 1103 -3.04 -20.93 -14.99
N ILE A 1104 -2.94 -22.21 -15.35
CA ILE A 1104 -2.15 -23.19 -14.59
C ILE A 1104 -0.66 -23.06 -14.97
N ALA A 1105 0.08 -22.25 -14.22
CA ALA A 1105 1.54 -22.36 -14.18
C ALA A 1105 1.92 -23.73 -13.58
N SER A 1106 2.62 -24.56 -14.35
CA SER A 1106 2.98 -25.91 -13.89
C SER A 1106 4.10 -25.87 -12.84
N PRO A 1107 3.93 -26.49 -11.66
CA PRO A 1107 4.93 -26.44 -10.58
C PRO A 1107 6.07 -27.42 -10.87
N ASN A 1108 7.05 -27.03 -11.70
CA ASN A 1108 8.20 -27.88 -11.98
C ASN A 1108 9.46 -27.10 -12.38
N ASP A 1109 10.08 -26.41 -11.41
CA ASP A 1109 11.49 -26.03 -11.52
C ASP A 1109 12.21 -26.23 -10.18
N LYS A 1110 13.28 -27.04 -10.18
CA LYS A 1110 14.09 -27.35 -8.99
C LYS A 1110 15.41 -26.59 -9.06
N ALA A 1111 15.40 -25.32 -8.68
CA ALA A 1111 16.60 -24.50 -8.51
C ALA A 1111 17.08 -24.52 -7.05
N THR A 1112 18.18 -25.22 -6.77
CA THR A 1112 18.78 -25.27 -5.42
C THR A 1112 19.65 -24.05 -5.13
N SER A 1113 19.40 -23.34 -4.03
CA SER A 1113 20.43 -22.55 -3.34
C SER A 1113 20.50 -22.98 -1.87
N LYS A 1114 21.69 -22.86 -1.26
CA LYS A 1114 21.95 -23.22 0.14
C LYS A 1114 22.24 -21.95 0.93
N LEU A 1115 21.66 -21.85 2.13
CA LEU A 1115 22.21 -21.05 3.23
C LEU A 1115 22.45 -21.99 4.44
N PRO A 1116 23.47 -21.73 5.29
CA PRO A 1116 23.98 -22.76 6.19
C PRO A 1116 23.16 -22.91 7.47
N GLN A 1117 22.91 -24.15 7.89
CA GLN A 1117 22.54 -24.43 9.27
C GLN A 1117 23.77 -24.26 10.17
N SER A 1118 23.60 -23.58 11.31
CA SER A 1118 24.52 -23.67 12.45
C SER A 1118 23.73 -24.08 13.69
N THR A 1119 23.80 -25.37 14.02
CA THR A 1119 23.30 -25.90 15.29
C THR A 1119 24.40 -25.81 16.35
N PRO A 1120 24.03 -25.55 17.62
CA PRO A 1120 24.80 -26.00 18.77
C PRO A 1120 24.13 -27.25 19.35
N ASP A 1121 24.82 -28.38 19.28
CA ASP A 1121 24.39 -29.64 19.91
C ASP A 1121 24.69 -29.63 21.42
N ALA A 1122 23.98 -30.45 22.21
CA ALA A 1122 24.07 -30.43 23.67
C ALA A 1122 24.58 -31.75 24.26
N SER A 1123 25.78 -31.77 24.87
CA SER A 1123 26.09 -32.79 25.88
C SER A 1123 27.25 -32.49 26.86
N ARG A 1124 26.97 -32.85 28.13
CA ARG A 1124 27.89 -33.37 29.19
C ARG A 1124 29.01 -32.50 29.81
N ALA A 1125 28.70 -32.07 31.05
CA ALA A 1125 29.44 -32.28 32.33
C ALA A 1125 30.89 -31.73 32.51
N GLY A 1126 31.28 -31.18 33.66
CA GLY A 1126 30.53 -30.76 34.87
C GLY A 1126 31.10 -31.28 36.21
N SER A 1127 31.15 -30.43 37.25
CA SER A 1127 31.44 -30.81 38.65
C SER A 1127 31.14 -29.68 39.67
N SER A 1128 30.51 -30.01 40.81
CA SER A 1128 30.56 -29.37 42.17
C SER A 1128 30.85 -27.87 42.33
N GLY A 1129 30.15 -27.06 43.14
CA GLY A 1129 29.13 -27.24 44.21
C GLY A 1129 29.09 -25.93 45.04
N ALA A 1130 28.32 -25.69 46.11
CA ALA A 1130 27.24 -26.38 46.83
C ALA A 1130 26.53 -25.34 47.77
N ASN A 1131 25.50 -25.74 48.53
CA ASN A 1131 24.76 -24.95 49.56
C ASN A 1131 23.80 -23.83 49.04
N SER A 1132 22.66 -23.51 49.68
CA SER A 1132 21.83 -24.25 50.66
C SER A 1132 20.45 -23.58 50.91
N THR A 1133 19.39 -24.38 50.94
CA THR A 1133 18.13 -24.21 51.73
C THR A 1133 17.42 -22.83 51.83
N SER A 1134 16.30 -22.73 51.10
CA SER A 1134 14.93 -22.44 51.59
C SER A 1134 14.69 -21.54 52.83
N MET A 1135 13.74 -20.59 52.71
CA MET A 1135 12.53 -20.60 53.57
C MET A 1135 11.35 -19.85 52.96
N SER A 1136 10.13 -20.18 53.41
CA SER A 1136 8.86 -19.61 52.95
C SER A 1136 8.21 -18.76 54.05
N THR A 1137 7.61 -17.62 53.71
CA THR A 1137 6.69 -16.88 54.60
C THR A 1137 5.54 -16.25 53.84
N SER A 1138 4.31 -16.62 54.20
CA SER A 1138 3.06 -16.00 53.78
C SER A 1138 2.56 -14.99 54.82
N VAL A 1139 2.12 -13.81 54.41
CA VAL A 1139 1.30 -12.88 55.22
C VAL A 1139 0.22 -12.29 54.30
N ALA A 1140 -0.98 -12.03 54.83
CA ALA A 1140 -2.13 -11.56 54.08
C ALA A 1140 -2.80 -10.33 54.72
N SER A 1141 -3.64 -9.66 53.92
CA SER A 1141 -4.74 -8.74 54.31
C SER A 1141 -4.45 -7.53 55.20
N SER A 1142 -4.72 -6.32 54.65
CA SER A 1142 -5.74 -5.41 55.20
C SER A 1142 -5.99 -4.20 54.30
N THR A 1143 -7.27 -3.91 53.99
CA THR A 1143 -7.72 -2.58 53.49
C THR A 1143 -8.01 -1.64 54.67
N PRO A 1144 -8.08 -0.31 54.42
CA PRO A 1144 -9.39 0.35 54.52
C PRO A 1144 -9.64 1.50 53.50
N THR A 1145 -10.86 2.05 53.53
CA THR A 1145 -11.45 3.05 52.61
C THR A 1145 -11.41 4.52 53.12
N PRO A 1146 -11.74 5.53 52.28
CA PRO A 1146 -11.51 6.97 52.56
C PRO A 1146 -12.73 7.75 53.10
N LEU A 1147 -12.54 9.03 53.55
CA LEU A 1147 -13.62 10.04 53.72
C LEU A 1147 -13.15 11.51 53.93
N SER A 1148 -13.84 12.45 53.24
CA SER A 1148 -14.21 13.85 53.61
C SER A 1148 -13.22 15.01 53.97
N SER A 1149 -13.24 16.08 53.14
CA SER A 1149 -13.57 17.52 53.49
C SER A 1149 -12.64 18.40 54.39
N PRO A 1150 -12.79 19.76 54.50
CA PRO A 1150 -13.23 20.82 53.53
C PRO A 1150 -12.44 22.19 53.54
N SER A 1151 -12.67 23.04 52.51
CA SER A 1151 -12.74 24.55 52.46
C SER A 1151 -11.73 25.53 53.15
N SER A 1152 -11.02 26.34 52.32
CA SER A 1152 -10.87 27.85 52.29
C SER A 1152 -10.38 28.67 53.53
N PRO A 1153 -10.02 30.00 53.46
CA PRO A 1153 -10.06 30.99 52.35
C PRO A 1153 -8.89 32.04 52.17
N LEU A 1154 -8.78 32.65 50.96
CA LEU A 1154 -8.46 34.09 50.63
C LEU A 1154 -7.14 34.78 51.13
N PRO A 1155 -6.79 36.04 50.70
CA PRO A 1155 -7.43 36.97 49.73
C PRO A 1155 -6.56 37.61 48.61
N GLY A 1156 -7.26 38.20 47.61
CA GLY A 1156 -6.78 39.31 46.75
C GLY A 1156 -6.17 38.90 45.38
N THR A 1157 -6.03 39.77 44.37
CA THR A 1157 -6.59 41.11 44.00
C THR A 1157 -6.48 41.23 42.44
N SER A 1158 -7.01 42.21 41.68
CA SER A 1158 -7.69 43.50 41.94
C SER A 1158 -8.91 43.73 41.01
N THR A 1159 -9.10 44.94 40.48
CA THR A 1159 -10.25 45.47 39.69
C THR A 1159 -9.77 46.56 38.69
N PRO A 1160 -10.60 47.25 37.87
CA PRO A 1160 -12.06 47.19 37.64
C PRO A 1160 -12.42 46.78 36.17
N ALA A 1161 -13.63 46.94 35.58
CA ALA A 1161 -14.93 47.55 35.92
C ALA A 1161 -16.08 46.71 35.24
N SER A 1162 -17.38 47.06 35.19
CA SER A 1162 -18.19 48.23 35.58
C SER A 1162 -19.64 47.80 35.97
N THR A 1163 -20.63 48.71 35.92
CA THR A 1163 -22.05 48.56 36.37
C THR A 1163 -22.97 49.52 35.58
N PRO A 1164 -24.32 49.61 35.81
CA PRO A 1164 -25.26 48.83 36.65
C PRO A 1164 -26.32 48.09 35.77
N ASP A 1165 -27.60 47.77 36.06
CA ASP A 1165 -28.59 47.93 37.18
C ASP A 1165 -29.73 46.85 36.93
N SER A 1166 -30.81 46.60 37.69
CA SER A 1166 -31.39 47.08 38.97
C SER A 1166 -32.28 45.98 39.63
N GLN A 1167 -33.27 46.34 40.47
CA GLN A 1167 -34.22 45.46 41.21
C GLN A 1167 -35.58 46.19 41.49
N PRO A 1168 -36.47 45.77 42.44
CA PRO A 1168 -37.39 44.60 42.43
C PRO A 1168 -38.87 44.95 42.84
N THR A 1169 -39.80 43.97 42.91
CA THR A 1169 -40.93 43.93 43.91
C THR A 1169 -41.74 42.59 43.90
N PRO A 1170 -42.50 42.19 44.97
CA PRO A 1170 -43.14 40.86 45.06
C PRO A 1170 -44.63 40.75 45.56
N CYS A 1171 -45.40 39.79 44.98
CA CYS A 1171 -46.52 38.98 45.57
C CYS A 1171 -47.80 39.66 46.18
N PRO A 1172 -48.91 38.92 46.54
CA PRO A 1172 -49.55 37.68 46.02
C PRO A 1172 -51.10 37.86 45.68
N PRO A 1173 -52.12 37.04 46.10
CA PRO A 1173 -52.72 35.90 45.37
C PRO A 1173 -54.30 35.86 45.20
N GLU A 1174 -54.83 34.71 44.72
CA GLU A 1174 -56.24 34.17 44.77
C GLU A 1174 -57.36 34.78 43.87
N ALA A 1175 -58.46 34.11 43.48
CA ALA A 1175 -58.84 32.67 43.30
C ALA A 1175 -60.23 32.53 42.55
N GLY A 1176 -60.60 31.37 41.96
CA GLY A 1176 -61.97 31.19 41.37
C GLY A 1176 -62.37 29.90 40.60
N GLN A 1177 -62.84 28.87 41.33
CA GLN A 1177 -63.88 27.82 41.04
C GLN A 1177 -64.35 27.47 39.58
N LYS A 1178 -64.31 26.22 39.07
CA LYS A 1178 -65.12 24.96 39.33
C LYS A 1178 -66.52 24.91 38.64
N PRO A 1179 -67.21 23.75 38.48
CA PRO A 1179 -66.91 22.31 38.73
C PRO A 1179 -67.08 21.45 37.42
N SER A 1180 -67.48 20.15 37.27
CA SER A 1180 -67.84 18.98 38.13
C SER A 1180 -67.78 17.61 37.37
N HIS A 1181 -67.62 16.47 38.07
CA HIS A 1181 -68.15 15.10 37.78
C HIS A 1181 -67.76 14.34 36.47
N ARG A 1182 -67.68 12.99 36.36
CA ARG A 1182 -67.83 11.78 37.25
C ARG A 1182 -67.27 10.53 36.49
N ALA A 1183 -67.16 9.30 37.02
CA ALA A 1183 -66.38 8.77 38.16
C ALA A 1183 -66.40 7.20 38.19
N HIS A 1184 -65.39 6.54 38.78
CA HIS A 1184 -65.32 5.10 39.17
C HIS A 1184 -65.17 4.04 38.03
N ARG A 1185 -64.69 2.78 38.25
CA ARG A 1185 -64.37 2.02 39.50
C ARG A 1185 -63.31 0.90 39.30
N HIS A 1186 -62.62 0.54 40.40
CA HIS A 1186 -62.11 -0.79 40.87
C HIS A 1186 -62.63 -2.07 40.15
N SER A 1187 -62.00 -3.27 40.11
CA SER A 1187 -60.72 -3.84 40.65
C SER A 1187 -60.65 -5.37 40.29
N HIS A 1188 -59.90 -6.35 40.87
CA HIS A 1188 -59.00 -6.47 42.05
C HIS A 1188 -58.06 -7.71 41.96
N HIS A 1189 -56.87 -7.64 42.58
CA HIS A 1189 -55.93 -8.74 42.95
C HIS A 1189 -55.25 -9.62 41.85
N GLY A 1190 -53.97 -10.03 42.02
CA GLY A 1190 -52.97 -9.63 43.03
C GLY A 1190 -51.77 -10.58 43.21
N ARG A 1191 -50.83 -10.19 44.10
CA ARG A 1191 -49.56 -10.87 44.50
C ARG A 1191 -48.40 -10.79 43.47
N LYS A 1192 -47.12 -10.64 43.87
CA LYS A 1192 -46.51 -10.07 45.11
C LYS A 1192 -44.98 -9.88 44.94
N HIS A 1193 -44.46 -8.67 45.18
CA HIS A 1193 -43.02 -8.34 45.36
C HIS A 1193 -42.05 -8.69 44.19
N GLY A 1194 -40.87 -8.05 44.04
CA GLY A 1194 -40.40 -6.81 44.68
C GLY A 1194 -38.89 -6.56 44.56
N ARG A 1195 -38.52 -5.50 43.83
CA ARG A 1195 -37.27 -4.70 43.88
C ARG A 1195 -35.89 -5.38 43.87
N CYS A 1196 -35.13 -5.02 42.81
CA CYS A 1196 -33.76 -4.47 42.83
C CYS A 1196 -32.61 -5.30 43.42
N HIS A 1197 -31.71 -5.76 42.54
CA HIS A 1197 -30.28 -5.36 42.38
C HIS A 1197 -29.88 -5.83 40.95
N ALA A 1198 -29.05 -5.16 40.12
CA ALA A 1198 -27.69 -4.65 40.29
C ALA A 1198 -26.64 -5.77 40.48
N PRO A 1199 -25.46 -5.73 39.83
CA PRO A 1199 -24.94 -4.66 38.96
C PRO A 1199 -25.61 -4.64 37.58
#